data_AF-A0AAF0XFU7-F1
#
_entry.id   AF-A0AAF0XFU7-F1
#
_cell.length_a   1.000
_cell.length_b   1.000
_cell.length_c   1.000
_cell.angle_alpha   90.00
_cell.angle_beta   90.00
_cell.angle_gamma   90.00
#
_symmetry.space_group_name_H-M   'P 1'
#
loop_
_entity.id
_entity.type
_entity.pdbx_description
1 polymer ?
#
loop_
_entity_poly.entity_id
_entity_poly.type
_entity_poly.pdbx_seq_one_letter_code
_entity_poly.pdbx_strand_id
1 'polypeptide(L)'
;MGKPKSSSKKPPKRGIDFKKIKRKIGRKLPPPKNTTNTEIKSKAIILPEQSVASDKAGLAVSKKGLTLKELMQQTSHHNAKVRKDALIGIKDILTKNPDELRLHKLALIEKLRERISDDDKLVRETLYQIFKGVIFPGCKEDGQGPFISLMMVYIFSAMTNLAIDIRLMAFKFLDLILQNCPTSFSSYAEKILQNYEDILRQNQFYLQDKAKLKNALAGITYCLSLLPHNRRGDTLATDSRPGDSVLHSYEPDVPKESAGLSVITKKLNGILPILVGCFHDFVPLVHTSPQLDAQSFDCMLSVLQSIDLIVQFFAYGIDKGQHELQISLSFYTHRNVSHHGQDNIMVMLKKLWDVFPLYPAHQLSEKEDNRYFILNIIISEIFLSLIDWIYPSSDLLEKFLMFIENALSEKICGSLQLGKVFHDKHSVSLVAYIPKLLKQVSGSWRSRILQGFTNVFKSCKPESSLKMVCISAIEEFLDPEKGWLYLETTDPEILAYHITWLRELPSLLIHLGDKHQLSSKAVLLLQLHLGQCALINPSLSQEYNNIQYTLKDFYSKGIADSTGGYGPFVSLTRDIQELSVCCLYYFPFLDSPIIQSVTSCCLCHNLESVILFRIIEILHSSYKAGRIQIANHISFFITLLARYKVYPEKSADLVENDGKSNFGTFKSITNVVCSFLLQLGDEHIVFQMLEKIIIDQLLLNPPLDNICALLRVLVKLDSEPTRLSEQSMINLGSFLPGYLTDIVSCIPEDKTQSATMVSRKRTHYYLLPCMFIFHRSHTLLKLVLKKMGSLVNEESSSGSNQLWTQYLTGYSSRIDAIVSVLLLIFADIKIQQKLLLCKEEIQQISEKILQLQLSEVINMTMEERYKIRCSYDRLKSCSSKLLAGIR
;
A
#
# COMPACT_ATOMS: atom_id res chain seq x y z
N MET A 1 -40.93 68.68 -51.37
CA MET A 1 -41.35 70.10 -51.26
C MET A 1 -42.87 70.17 -51.07
N GLY A 2 -43.37 71.04 -50.19
CA GLY A 2 -44.82 71.35 -50.10
C GLY A 2 -45.27 71.84 -48.72
N LYS A 3 -45.17 73.16 -48.48
CA LYS A 3 -45.52 73.92 -47.26
C LYS A 3 -47.04 73.86 -46.88
N PRO A 4 -47.41 74.22 -45.63
CA PRO A 4 -48.77 74.06 -45.09
C PRO A 4 -49.71 75.20 -45.52
N LYS A 5 -51.04 74.94 -45.51
CA LYS A 5 -52.09 75.95 -45.69
C LYS A 5 -52.99 76.03 -44.46
N SER A 6 -53.01 77.22 -43.85
CA SER A 6 -54.00 77.66 -42.87
C SER A 6 -55.36 77.91 -43.55
N SER A 7 -56.46 77.67 -42.84
CA SER A 7 -57.75 78.26 -43.19
C SER A 7 -58.49 78.72 -41.93
N SER A 8 -58.80 80.01 -41.95
CA SER A 8 -59.51 80.79 -40.96
C SER A 8 -61.02 80.51 -41.00
N LYS A 9 -61.64 80.27 -39.83
CA LYS A 9 -63.11 80.23 -39.69
C LYS A 9 -63.61 81.61 -39.28
N LYS A 10 -64.48 82.20 -40.12
CA LYS A 10 -65.30 83.39 -39.81
C LYS A 10 -66.32 83.06 -38.69
N PRO A 11 -66.69 84.03 -37.83
CA PRO A 11 -67.57 83.80 -36.70
C PRO A 11 -69.05 83.70 -37.13
N PRO A 12 -69.87 82.80 -36.53
CA PRO A 12 -71.30 82.76 -36.80
C PRO A 12 -72.09 83.78 -35.95
N LYS A 13 -73.19 84.25 -36.55
CA LYS A 13 -74.13 85.29 -36.12
C LYS A 13 -74.77 85.01 -34.74
N ARG A 14 -75.02 86.09 -33.96
CA ARG A 14 -75.83 86.11 -32.73
C ARG A 14 -77.29 85.65 -33.00
N GLY A 15 -77.85 84.89 -32.05
CA GLY A 15 -79.27 84.93 -31.68
C GLY A 15 -80.19 83.81 -32.15
N ILE A 16 -80.12 82.62 -31.53
CA ILE A 16 -81.31 81.78 -31.24
C ILE A 16 -81.03 81.02 -29.93
N ASP A 17 -81.57 81.51 -28.80
CA ASP A 17 -81.24 80.97 -27.46
C ASP A 17 -81.86 79.59 -27.17
N PHE A 18 -82.92 79.21 -27.89
CA PHE A 18 -83.54 77.89 -27.73
C PHE A 18 -83.84 77.22 -29.08
N LYS A 19 -82.99 76.27 -29.48
CA LYS A 19 -83.38 75.25 -30.47
C LYS A 19 -84.04 74.06 -29.76
N LYS A 20 -85.32 73.80 -30.09
CA LYS A 20 -86.03 72.55 -29.79
C LYS A 20 -85.72 71.54 -30.90
N ILE A 21 -85.16 70.38 -30.53
CA ILE A 21 -84.88 69.29 -31.48
C ILE A 21 -86.22 68.62 -31.85
N LYS A 22 -86.49 68.43 -33.15
CA LYS A 22 -87.72 67.76 -33.62
C LYS A 22 -87.77 66.30 -33.16
N ARG A 23 -88.93 65.89 -32.64
CA ARG A 23 -89.22 64.56 -32.08
C ARG A 23 -89.08 63.47 -33.14
N LYS A 24 -88.34 62.40 -32.85
CA LYS A 24 -88.45 61.11 -33.55
C LYS A 24 -89.20 60.14 -32.63
N ILE A 25 -90.31 59.61 -33.12
CA ILE A 25 -91.20 58.70 -32.38
C ILE A 25 -90.44 57.39 -32.08
N GLY A 26 -90.52 56.90 -30.84
CA GLY A 26 -89.92 55.62 -30.41
C GLY A 26 -88.61 55.65 -29.62
N ARG A 27 -87.99 56.83 -29.36
CA ARG A 27 -86.80 56.95 -28.47
C ARG A 27 -87.17 57.62 -27.13
N LYS A 28 -86.56 57.16 -26.02
CA LYS A 28 -86.73 57.77 -24.68
C LYS A 28 -86.42 59.28 -24.76
N LEU A 29 -87.31 60.09 -24.17
CA LEU A 29 -87.16 61.55 -24.15
C LEU A 29 -85.82 61.92 -23.50
N PRO A 30 -85.00 62.78 -24.12
CA PRO A 30 -83.83 63.31 -23.45
C PRO A 30 -84.27 64.11 -22.22
N PRO A 31 -83.52 64.03 -21.10
CA PRO A 31 -83.84 64.77 -19.90
C PRO A 31 -83.94 66.28 -20.19
N PRO A 32 -84.82 67.02 -19.50
CA PRO A 32 -85.05 68.43 -19.78
C PRO A 32 -83.73 69.23 -19.63
N LYS A 33 -83.59 70.33 -20.39
CA LYS A 33 -82.31 71.06 -20.52
C LYS A 33 -81.73 71.60 -19.19
N ASN A 34 -82.54 71.65 -18.14
CA ASN A 34 -82.15 72.01 -16.77
C ASN A 34 -81.71 70.82 -15.91
N THR A 35 -81.58 69.61 -16.48
CA THR A 35 -81.16 68.41 -15.75
C THR A 35 -79.64 68.37 -15.68
N THR A 36 -79.10 68.49 -14.47
CA THR A 36 -77.68 68.27 -14.20
C THR A 36 -77.37 66.78 -14.30
N ASN A 37 -76.46 66.40 -15.18
CA ASN A 37 -75.99 65.01 -15.26
C ASN A 37 -75.01 64.74 -14.10
N THR A 38 -75.37 63.84 -13.19
CA THR A 38 -74.59 63.47 -12.00
C THR A 38 -73.65 62.28 -12.24
N GLU A 39 -73.54 61.74 -13.46
CA GLU A 39 -72.58 60.68 -13.79
C GLU A 39 -71.15 61.25 -13.86
N ILE A 40 -70.46 61.24 -12.74
CA ILE A 40 -69.03 61.54 -12.66
C ILE A 40 -68.26 60.23 -12.79
N LYS A 41 -67.38 60.12 -13.80
CA LYS A 41 -66.44 59.00 -13.94
C LYS A 41 -65.04 59.46 -13.54
N SER A 42 -64.58 58.99 -12.38
CA SER A 42 -63.19 59.16 -11.95
C SER A 42 -62.38 57.89 -12.25
N LYS A 43 -61.12 58.07 -12.67
CA LYS A 43 -60.12 56.99 -12.76
C LYS A 43 -58.99 57.30 -11.80
N ALA A 44 -58.58 56.32 -11.01
CA ALA A 44 -57.45 56.47 -10.11
C ALA A 44 -56.14 56.62 -10.92
N ILE A 45 -55.29 57.55 -10.50
CA ILE A 45 -53.92 57.66 -11.01
C ILE A 45 -53.09 56.61 -10.30
N ILE A 46 -52.58 55.62 -11.03
CA ILE A 46 -51.66 54.61 -10.50
C ILE A 46 -50.24 55.13 -10.71
N LEU A 47 -49.60 55.58 -9.63
CA LEU A 47 -48.19 55.94 -9.64
C LEU A 47 -47.35 54.65 -9.53
N PRO A 48 -46.31 54.46 -10.35
CA PRO A 48 -45.39 53.33 -10.19
C PRO A 48 -44.67 53.44 -8.84
N GLU A 49 -44.66 52.36 -8.08
CA GLU A 49 -43.99 52.30 -6.78
C GLU A 49 -42.49 52.55 -6.93
N GLN A 50 -41.95 53.49 -6.15
CA GLN A 50 -40.52 53.71 -6.02
C GLN A 50 -40.00 52.85 -4.85
N SER A 51 -38.94 52.06 -5.06
CA SER A 51 -38.36 51.09 -4.10
C SER A 51 -38.03 51.61 -2.69
N VAL A 52 -38.16 52.92 -2.43
CA VAL A 52 -37.98 53.55 -1.12
C VAL A 52 -39.18 53.28 -0.20
N ALA A 53 -40.37 52.99 -0.75
CA ALA A 53 -41.60 52.79 0.00
C ALA A 53 -41.98 51.32 0.23
N SER A 54 -41.25 50.35 -0.35
CA SER A 54 -41.50 48.93 -0.15
C SER A 54 -40.98 48.48 1.23
N ASP A 55 -41.81 47.83 2.04
CA ASP A 55 -41.36 47.21 3.29
C ASP A 55 -40.38 46.07 2.98
N LYS A 56 -39.12 46.23 3.44
CA LYS A 56 -38.04 45.26 3.24
C LYS A 56 -37.73 44.47 4.52
N ALA A 57 -38.58 44.57 5.55
CA ALA A 57 -38.42 43.82 6.79
C ALA A 57 -38.44 42.32 6.51
N GLY A 58 -37.37 41.62 6.93
CA GLY A 58 -37.21 40.17 6.78
C GLY A 58 -36.59 39.67 5.47
N LEU A 59 -36.25 40.55 4.51
CA LEU A 59 -35.58 40.18 3.25
C LEU A 59 -34.06 40.40 3.32
N ALA A 60 -33.29 39.49 2.73
CA ALA A 60 -31.85 39.66 2.60
C ALA A 60 -31.50 40.82 1.65
N VAL A 61 -30.75 41.81 2.16
CA VAL A 61 -30.33 43.00 1.41
C VAL A 61 -28.82 43.11 1.31
N SER A 62 -28.37 43.67 0.19
CA SER A 62 -26.96 44.03 -0.02
C SER A 62 -26.55 45.25 0.83
N LYS A 63 -25.25 45.57 0.85
CA LYS A 63 -24.72 46.78 1.53
C LYS A 63 -25.34 48.10 1.04
N LYS A 64 -25.93 48.10 -0.16
CA LYS A 64 -26.63 49.26 -0.76
C LYS A 64 -28.15 49.22 -0.54
N GLY A 65 -28.66 48.33 0.31
CA GLY A 65 -30.10 48.22 0.62
C GLY A 65 -30.97 47.64 -0.52
N LEU A 66 -30.34 46.97 -1.49
CA LEU A 66 -31.02 46.32 -2.61
C LEU A 66 -31.24 44.84 -2.31
N THR A 67 -32.44 44.35 -2.61
CA THR A 67 -32.84 42.93 -2.52
C THR A 67 -32.23 42.10 -3.66
N LEU A 68 -32.24 40.78 -3.51
CA LEU A 68 -31.76 39.86 -4.54
C LEU A 68 -32.48 40.06 -5.89
N LYS A 69 -33.80 40.25 -5.88
CA LYS A 69 -34.61 40.50 -7.09
C LYS A 69 -34.25 41.82 -7.78
N GLU A 70 -34.07 42.90 -7.02
CA GLU A 70 -33.65 44.20 -7.56
C GLU A 70 -32.26 44.10 -8.22
N LEU A 71 -31.33 43.39 -7.58
CA LEU A 71 -29.99 43.18 -8.12
C LEU A 71 -29.99 42.31 -9.38
N MET A 72 -30.79 41.23 -9.41
CA MET A 72 -30.96 40.40 -10.60
C MET A 72 -31.45 41.22 -11.80
N GLN A 73 -32.37 42.16 -11.58
CA GLN A 73 -32.83 43.07 -12.65
C GLN A 73 -31.72 44.02 -13.12
N GLN A 74 -30.90 44.54 -12.20
CA GLN A 74 -29.77 45.43 -12.53
C GLN A 74 -28.65 44.73 -13.31
N THR A 75 -28.56 43.39 -13.26
CA THR A 75 -27.59 42.64 -14.09
C THR A 75 -27.84 42.79 -15.60
N SER A 76 -29.03 43.20 -16.04
CA SER A 76 -29.33 43.44 -17.47
C SER A 76 -29.25 44.93 -17.87
N HIS A 77 -28.74 45.79 -17.00
CA HIS A 77 -28.65 47.22 -17.28
C HIS A 77 -27.63 47.51 -18.41
N HIS A 78 -27.89 48.53 -19.23
CA HIS A 78 -27.01 48.89 -20.37
C HIS A 78 -25.59 49.32 -19.93
N ASN A 79 -25.47 49.93 -18.75
CA ASN A 79 -24.17 50.34 -18.18
C ASN A 79 -23.45 49.18 -17.47
N ALA A 80 -22.23 48.84 -17.93
CA ALA A 80 -21.40 47.77 -17.39
C ALA A 80 -21.03 47.94 -15.91
N LYS A 81 -20.80 49.17 -15.44
CA LYS A 81 -20.50 49.43 -14.02
C LYS A 81 -21.66 49.05 -13.12
N VAL A 82 -22.89 49.35 -13.55
CA VAL A 82 -24.12 48.98 -12.84
C VAL A 82 -24.29 47.46 -12.82
N ARG A 83 -24.05 46.77 -13.95
CA ARG A 83 -24.08 45.30 -14.00
C ARG A 83 -23.06 44.68 -13.05
N LYS A 84 -21.82 45.17 -13.06
CA LYS A 84 -20.75 44.70 -12.18
C LYS A 84 -21.09 44.91 -10.70
N ASP A 85 -21.54 46.10 -10.32
CA ASP A 85 -21.94 46.42 -8.95
C ASP A 85 -23.11 45.54 -8.49
N ALA A 86 -24.06 45.24 -9.39
CA ALA A 86 -25.15 44.33 -9.11
C ALA A 86 -24.65 42.90 -8.84
N LEU A 87 -23.71 42.39 -9.64
CA LEU A 87 -23.07 41.08 -9.42
C LEU A 87 -22.34 41.03 -8.07
N ILE A 88 -21.59 42.08 -7.71
CA ILE A 88 -20.93 42.17 -6.39
C ILE A 88 -21.97 42.17 -5.27
N GLY A 89 -23.07 42.90 -5.45
CA GLY A 89 -24.20 42.89 -4.51
C GLY A 89 -24.82 41.51 -4.32
N ILE A 90 -24.99 40.74 -5.41
CA ILE A 90 -25.48 39.36 -5.37
C ILE A 90 -24.49 38.48 -4.60
N LYS A 91 -23.19 38.59 -4.90
CA LYS A 91 -22.14 37.87 -4.17
C LYS A 91 -22.22 38.12 -2.66
N ASP A 92 -22.35 39.38 -2.26
CA ASP A 92 -22.44 39.80 -0.87
C ASP A 92 -23.66 39.22 -0.16
N ILE A 93 -24.83 39.20 -0.81
CA ILE A 93 -26.06 38.62 -0.25
C ILE A 93 -25.90 37.11 -0.06
N LEU A 94 -25.47 36.39 -1.09
CA LEU A 94 -25.36 34.93 -1.06
C LEU A 94 -24.29 34.44 -0.07
N THR A 95 -23.22 35.21 0.12
CA THR A 95 -22.18 34.88 1.11
C THR A 95 -22.68 35.06 2.54
N LYS A 96 -23.55 36.06 2.77
CA LYS A 96 -24.11 36.35 4.10
C LYS A 96 -25.32 35.49 4.45
N ASN A 97 -26.09 35.07 3.45
CA ASN A 97 -27.32 34.29 3.61
C ASN A 97 -27.28 33.08 2.65
N PRO A 98 -26.59 31.98 3.01
CA PRO A 98 -26.47 30.81 2.13
C PRO A 98 -27.80 30.15 1.76
N ASP A 99 -28.82 30.25 2.62
CA ASP A 99 -30.15 29.68 2.38
C ASP A 99 -30.87 30.33 1.19
N GLU A 100 -30.60 31.61 0.90
CA GLU A 100 -31.13 32.32 -0.28
C GLU A 100 -30.67 31.65 -1.60
N LEU A 101 -29.44 31.11 -1.61
CA LEU A 101 -28.94 30.37 -2.78
C LEU A 101 -29.73 29.09 -2.98
N ARG A 102 -30.07 28.37 -1.91
CA ARG A 102 -30.86 27.12 -1.98
C ARG A 102 -32.29 27.40 -2.46
N LEU A 103 -32.92 28.45 -1.94
CA LEU A 103 -34.30 28.84 -2.27
C LEU A 103 -34.46 29.37 -3.70
N HIS A 104 -33.47 30.13 -4.21
CA HIS A 104 -33.57 30.82 -5.49
C HIS A 104 -32.56 30.31 -6.55
N LYS A 105 -31.97 29.13 -6.35
CA LYS A 105 -30.93 28.52 -7.18
C LYS A 105 -31.19 28.65 -8.68
N LEU A 106 -32.27 28.06 -9.17
CA LEU A 106 -32.56 28.00 -10.61
C LEU A 106 -32.78 29.40 -11.20
N ALA A 107 -33.56 30.25 -10.53
CA ALA A 107 -33.82 31.62 -10.98
C ALA A 107 -32.54 32.47 -11.04
N LEU A 108 -31.64 32.31 -10.07
CA LEU A 108 -30.33 32.96 -10.08
C LEU A 108 -29.49 32.48 -11.27
N ILE A 109 -29.38 31.17 -11.49
CA ILE A 109 -28.61 30.65 -12.62
C ILE A 109 -29.20 31.11 -13.96
N GLU A 110 -30.53 31.06 -14.10
CA GLU A 110 -31.23 31.46 -15.31
C GLU A 110 -30.94 32.91 -15.71
N LYS A 111 -30.80 33.79 -14.72
CA LYS A 111 -30.47 35.20 -14.95
C LYS A 111 -28.97 35.44 -15.14
N LEU A 112 -28.15 34.84 -14.29
CA LEU A 112 -26.71 35.07 -14.28
C LEU A 112 -26.01 34.47 -15.51
N ARG A 113 -26.50 33.35 -16.06
CA ARG A 113 -25.94 32.73 -17.27
C ARG A 113 -25.94 33.66 -18.49
N GLU A 114 -26.87 34.62 -18.57
CA GLU A 114 -26.93 35.60 -19.66
C GLU A 114 -25.66 36.49 -19.70
N ARG A 115 -24.95 36.62 -18.58
CA ARG A 115 -23.74 37.46 -18.45
C ARG A 115 -22.44 36.72 -18.80
N ILE A 116 -22.51 35.44 -19.17
CA ILE A 116 -21.34 34.68 -19.64
C ILE A 116 -20.78 35.32 -20.92
N SER A 117 -21.67 35.79 -21.80
CA SER A 117 -21.34 36.48 -23.06
C SER A 117 -21.35 38.01 -22.95
N ASP A 118 -21.22 38.58 -21.76
CA ASP A 118 -21.24 40.05 -21.59
C ASP A 118 -20.05 40.70 -22.31
N ASP A 119 -20.24 41.85 -22.95
CA ASP A 119 -19.17 42.53 -23.70
C ASP A 119 -18.03 43.01 -22.78
N ASP A 120 -18.34 43.37 -21.53
CA ASP A 120 -17.36 43.90 -20.59
C ASP A 120 -16.58 42.79 -19.88
N LYS A 121 -15.25 42.86 -19.96
CA LYS A 121 -14.34 41.86 -19.35
C LYS A 121 -14.49 41.77 -17.83
N LEU A 122 -14.66 42.90 -17.13
CA LEU A 122 -14.75 42.92 -15.67
C LEU A 122 -16.08 42.35 -15.18
N VAL A 123 -17.17 42.54 -15.92
CA VAL A 123 -18.46 41.90 -15.64
C VAL A 123 -18.32 40.38 -15.75
N ARG A 124 -17.72 39.87 -16.82
CA ARG A 124 -17.49 38.41 -17.00
C ARG A 124 -16.60 37.81 -15.91
N GLU A 125 -15.51 38.48 -15.55
CA GLU A 125 -14.61 38.01 -14.49
C GLU A 125 -15.31 38.02 -13.12
N THR A 126 -16.08 39.07 -12.82
CA THR A 126 -16.85 39.15 -11.57
C THR A 126 -17.87 38.01 -11.49
N LEU A 127 -18.57 37.73 -12.59
CA LEU A 127 -19.48 36.59 -12.69
C LEU A 127 -18.78 35.27 -12.39
N TYR A 128 -17.62 35.03 -13.02
CA TYR A 128 -16.85 33.79 -12.83
C TYR A 128 -16.43 33.58 -11.37
N GLN A 129 -15.97 34.64 -10.69
CA GLN A 129 -15.61 34.58 -9.28
C GLN A 129 -16.82 34.27 -8.37
N ILE A 130 -18.03 34.68 -8.75
CA ILE A 130 -19.26 34.33 -8.03
C ILE A 130 -19.56 32.85 -8.20
N PHE A 131 -19.47 32.34 -9.43
CA PHE A 131 -19.69 30.92 -9.70
C PHE A 131 -18.69 30.05 -8.92
N LYS A 132 -17.39 30.37 -9.04
CA LYS A 132 -16.30 29.62 -8.40
C LYS A 132 -16.36 29.67 -6.87
N GLY A 133 -16.60 30.84 -6.30
CA GLY A 133 -16.47 31.06 -4.85
C GLY A 133 -17.75 30.84 -4.04
N VAL A 134 -18.94 30.92 -4.66
CA VAL A 134 -20.22 30.93 -3.92
C VAL A 134 -21.19 29.89 -4.46
N ILE A 135 -21.46 29.92 -5.77
CA ILE A 135 -22.53 29.08 -6.36
C ILE A 135 -22.16 27.59 -6.32
N PHE A 136 -21.01 27.19 -6.89
CA PHE A 136 -20.63 25.78 -6.92
C PHE A 136 -20.42 25.19 -5.51
N PRO A 137 -19.71 25.85 -4.57
CA PRO A 137 -19.59 25.37 -3.20
C PRO A 137 -20.93 25.19 -2.48
N GLY A 138 -21.89 26.11 -2.70
CA GLY A 138 -23.22 26.07 -2.08
C GLY A 138 -24.21 25.08 -2.72
N CYS A 139 -23.86 24.44 -3.84
CA CYS A 139 -24.75 23.56 -4.61
C CYS A 139 -24.30 22.09 -4.67
N LYS A 140 -23.45 21.62 -3.73
CA LYS A 140 -22.87 20.26 -3.76
C LYS A 140 -23.84 19.12 -3.48
N GLU A 141 -24.88 19.36 -2.67
CA GLU A 141 -25.79 18.30 -2.16
C GLU A 141 -27.03 18.09 -3.04
N ASP A 142 -27.36 19.04 -3.93
CA ASP A 142 -28.59 19.02 -4.74
C ASP A 142 -28.29 18.74 -6.22
N GLY A 143 -28.95 17.72 -6.78
CA GLY A 143 -28.83 17.27 -8.17
C GLY A 143 -28.47 18.37 -9.17
N GLN A 144 -27.23 18.33 -9.67
CA GLN A 144 -26.62 19.47 -10.40
C GLN A 144 -26.99 19.51 -11.88
N GLY A 145 -27.57 18.43 -12.42
CA GLY A 145 -27.88 18.26 -13.84
C GLY A 145 -28.72 19.38 -14.48
N PRO A 146 -29.86 19.81 -13.88
CA PRO A 146 -30.72 20.82 -14.49
C PRO A 146 -30.04 22.18 -14.69
N PHE A 147 -29.28 22.68 -13.69
CA PHE A 147 -28.63 23.98 -13.82
C PHE A 147 -27.40 23.93 -14.71
N ILE A 148 -26.65 22.82 -14.73
CA ILE A 148 -25.53 22.62 -15.66
C ILE A 148 -26.06 22.70 -17.09
N SER A 149 -27.16 22.02 -17.38
CA SER A 149 -27.79 22.05 -18.71
C SER A 149 -28.20 23.47 -19.13
N LEU A 150 -28.75 24.27 -18.20
CA LEU A 150 -29.09 25.67 -18.43
C LEU A 150 -27.85 26.54 -18.71
N MET A 151 -26.71 26.28 -18.08
CA MET A 151 -25.45 26.99 -18.30
C MET A 151 -24.77 26.60 -19.61
N MET A 152 -24.76 25.30 -19.92
CA MET A 152 -24.06 24.76 -21.10
C MET A 152 -24.53 25.39 -22.41
N VAL A 153 -25.82 25.71 -22.55
CA VAL A 153 -26.38 26.42 -23.71
C VAL A 153 -25.70 27.79 -23.92
N TYR A 154 -25.53 28.56 -22.85
CA TYR A 154 -24.91 29.88 -22.90
C TYR A 154 -23.40 29.79 -23.07
N ILE A 155 -22.76 28.79 -22.46
CA ILE A 155 -21.33 28.52 -22.64
C ILE A 155 -21.05 28.18 -24.11
N PHE A 156 -21.82 27.28 -24.73
CA PHE A 156 -21.65 26.96 -26.15
C PHE A 156 -21.90 28.16 -27.05
N SER A 157 -22.94 28.95 -26.78
CA SER A 157 -23.17 30.20 -27.50
C SER A 157 -22.00 31.19 -27.35
N ALA A 158 -21.36 31.24 -26.19
CA ALA A 158 -20.20 32.09 -25.92
C ALA A 158 -18.92 31.56 -26.58
N MET A 159 -18.75 30.24 -26.68
CA MET A 159 -17.61 29.59 -27.36
C MET A 159 -17.57 29.88 -28.87
N THR A 160 -18.73 30.14 -29.48
CA THR A 160 -18.87 30.51 -30.89
C THR A 160 -18.95 32.03 -31.12
N ASN A 161 -18.71 32.85 -30.10
CA ASN A 161 -18.77 34.31 -30.21
C ASN A 161 -17.63 34.85 -31.10
N LEU A 162 -17.86 35.92 -31.86
CA LEU A 162 -16.82 36.55 -32.69
C LEU A 162 -15.66 37.12 -31.86
N ALA A 163 -15.92 37.58 -30.63
CA ALA A 163 -14.91 38.14 -29.74
C ALA A 163 -14.13 37.04 -29.01
N ILE A 164 -12.81 36.98 -29.25
CA ILE A 164 -11.94 35.93 -28.72
C ILE A 164 -11.91 35.89 -27.19
N ASP A 165 -11.94 37.05 -26.54
CA ASP A 165 -11.90 37.13 -25.08
C ASP A 165 -13.22 36.68 -24.42
N ILE A 166 -14.33 36.63 -25.18
CA ILE A 166 -15.58 36.02 -24.72
C ILE A 166 -15.47 34.51 -24.83
N ARG A 167 -14.96 33.99 -25.95
CA ARG A 167 -14.74 32.55 -26.17
C ARG A 167 -13.83 31.95 -25.09
N LEU A 168 -12.69 32.58 -24.82
CA LEU A 168 -11.74 32.11 -23.79
C LEU A 168 -12.36 32.11 -22.39
N MET A 169 -13.23 33.08 -22.10
CA MET A 169 -13.95 33.10 -20.84
C MET A 169 -14.97 31.95 -20.75
N ALA A 170 -15.64 31.63 -21.86
CA ALA A 170 -16.56 30.49 -21.94
C ALA A 170 -15.84 29.17 -21.64
N PHE A 171 -14.62 28.97 -22.15
CA PHE A 171 -13.79 27.81 -21.81
C PHE A 171 -13.41 27.76 -20.32
N LYS A 172 -13.15 28.91 -19.67
CA LYS A 172 -12.95 28.93 -18.21
C LYS A 172 -14.21 28.53 -17.44
N PHE A 173 -15.39 28.96 -17.90
CA PHE A 173 -16.66 28.53 -17.29
C PHE A 173 -16.91 27.03 -17.50
N LEU A 174 -16.55 26.47 -18.66
CA LEU A 174 -16.60 25.03 -18.89
C LEU A 174 -15.67 24.27 -17.93
N ASP A 175 -14.41 24.68 -17.83
CA ASP A 175 -13.43 24.09 -16.91
C ASP A 175 -13.94 24.08 -15.47
N LEU A 176 -14.55 25.20 -15.03
CA LEU A 176 -15.17 25.29 -13.71
C LEU A 176 -16.33 24.30 -13.52
N ILE A 177 -17.16 24.06 -14.54
CA ILE A 177 -18.20 23.01 -14.48
C ILE A 177 -17.55 21.63 -14.36
N LEU A 178 -16.57 21.32 -15.19
CA LEU A 178 -15.95 19.99 -15.24
C LEU A 178 -15.19 19.66 -13.95
N GLN A 179 -14.54 20.65 -13.32
CA GLN A 179 -13.87 20.47 -12.01
C GLN A 179 -14.85 20.14 -10.88
N ASN A 180 -16.08 20.66 -10.92
CA ASN A 180 -17.10 20.39 -9.89
C ASN A 180 -17.99 19.19 -10.25
N CYS A 181 -18.12 18.87 -11.54
CA CYS A 181 -19.07 17.89 -12.08
C CYS A 181 -18.47 17.11 -13.28
N PRO A 182 -17.44 16.26 -13.08
CA PRO A 182 -16.71 15.60 -14.18
C PRO A 182 -17.59 14.76 -15.11
N THR A 183 -18.65 14.15 -14.56
CA THR A 183 -19.62 13.31 -15.31
C THR A 183 -20.32 14.05 -16.44
N SER A 184 -20.42 15.38 -16.35
CA SER A 184 -21.04 16.23 -17.38
C SER A 184 -20.29 16.20 -18.72
N PHE A 185 -19.00 15.87 -18.71
CA PHE A 185 -18.21 15.79 -19.94
C PHE A 185 -18.82 14.79 -20.93
N SER A 186 -19.16 13.58 -20.46
CA SER A 186 -19.72 12.50 -21.29
C SER A 186 -20.98 12.93 -22.07
N SER A 187 -21.86 13.71 -21.42
CA SER A 187 -23.13 14.16 -21.99
C SER A 187 -22.97 15.22 -23.09
N TYR A 188 -21.85 15.94 -23.07
CA TYR A 188 -21.61 17.09 -23.93
C TYR A 188 -20.33 16.98 -24.77
N ALA A 189 -19.67 15.82 -24.73
CA ALA A 189 -18.32 15.60 -25.27
C ALA A 189 -18.22 16.01 -26.75
N GLU A 190 -19.20 15.63 -27.58
CA GLU A 190 -19.18 15.96 -29.01
C GLU A 190 -19.10 17.48 -29.26
N LYS A 191 -19.94 18.26 -28.56
CA LYS A 191 -19.97 19.73 -28.71
C LYS A 191 -18.75 20.38 -28.07
N ILE A 192 -18.31 19.88 -26.92
CA ILE A 192 -17.10 20.39 -26.24
C ILE A 192 -15.88 20.21 -27.16
N LEU A 193 -15.67 18.99 -27.66
CA LEU A 193 -14.56 18.66 -28.55
C LEU A 193 -14.64 19.44 -29.86
N GLN A 194 -15.84 19.63 -30.46
CA GLN A 194 -15.98 20.48 -31.65
C GLN A 194 -15.55 21.93 -31.40
N ASN A 195 -15.95 22.53 -30.28
CA ASN A 195 -15.56 23.91 -29.97
C ASN A 195 -14.05 24.05 -29.73
N TYR A 196 -13.41 23.03 -29.12
CA TYR A 196 -11.96 22.97 -29.01
C TYR A 196 -11.27 22.76 -30.37
N GLU A 197 -11.86 21.97 -31.26
CA GLU A 197 -11.39 21.82 -32.63
C GLU A 197 -11.40 23.16 -33.38
N ASP A 198 -12.50 23.92 -33.27
CA ASP A 198 -12.68 25.19 -33.97
C ASP A 198 -11.73 26.29 -33.47
N ILE A 199 -11.46 26.36 -32.15
CA ILE A 199 -10.50 27.32 -31.58
C ILE A 199 -9.06 26.94 -31.93
N LEU A 200 -8.72 25.65 -31.96
CA LEU A 200 -7.38 25.17 -32.32
C LEU A 200 -7.12 25.26 -33.84
N ARG A 201 -8.12 25.10 -34.71
CA ARG A 201 -7.92 25.35 -36.15
C ARG A 201 -7.51 26.80 -36.46
N GLN A 202 -7.85 27.75 -35.58
CA GLN A 202 -7.52 29.17 -35.73
C GLN A 202 -6.15 29.56 -35.13
N ASN A 203 -5.27 28.57 -34.88
CA ASN A 203 -4.00 28.73 -34.16
C ASN A 203 -3.02 29.77 -34.71
N GLN A 204 -3.11 30.17 -35.97
CA GLN A 204 -2.25 31.21 -36.54
C GLN A 204 -2.35 32.55 -35.76
N PHE A 205 -3.51 32.86 -35.19
CA PHE A 205 -3.70 34.04 -34.33
C PHE A 205 -3.06 33.90 -32.95
N TYR A 206 -2.92 32.68 -32.45
CA TYR A 206 -2.47 32.39 -31.09
C TYR A 206 -0.96 32.27 -30.93
N LEU A 207 -0.22 32.05 -32.04
CA LEU A 207 1.24 32.07 -32.02
C LEU A 207 1.80 33.44 -31.59
N GLN A 208 1.02 34.53 -31.75
CA GLN A 208 1.38 35.87 -31.27
C GLN A 208 1.07 36.07 -29.76
N ASP A 209 0.11 35.34 -29.20
CA ASP A 209 -0.29 35.40 -27.77
C ASP A 209 -0.29 33.99 -27.17
N LYS A 210 0.93 33.49 -26.89
CA LYS A 210 1.21 32.14 -26.37
C LYS A 210 0.46 31.83 -25.07
N ALA A 211 0.16 32.85 -24.25
CA ALA A 211 -0.59 32.67 -23.00
C ALA A 211 -2.04 32.25 -23.25
N LYS A 212 -2.68 32.78 -24.30
CA LYS A 212 -4.04 32.37 -24.69
C LYS A 212 -4.06 30.95 -25.24
N LEU A 213 -3.07 30.57 -26.05
CA LEU A 213 -2.93 29.21 -26.56
C LEU A 213 -2.75 28.20 -25.43
N LYS A 214 -1.85 28.48 -24.49
CA LYS A 214 -1.60 27.64 -23.31
C LYS A 214 -2.88 27.36 -22.53
N ASN A 215 -3.72 28.37 -22.31
CA ASN A 215 -4.98 28.20 -21.58
C ASN A 215 -5.97 27.31 -22.34
N ALA A 216 -6.07 27.45 -23.67
CA ALA A 216 -6.92 26.59 -24.48
C ALA A 216 -6.43 25.14 -24.47
N LEU A 217 -5.11 24.94 -24.61
CA LEU A 217 -4.46 23.62 -24.55
C LEU A 217 -4.62 22.96 -23.18
N ALA A 218 -4.41 23.68 -22.09
CA ALA A 218 -4.62 23.16 -20.74
C ALA A 218 -6.07 22.69 -20.52
N GLY A 219 -7.05 23.44 -21.05
CA GLY A 219 -8.46 23.07 -20.97
C GLY A 219 -8.81 21.79 -21.75
N ILE A 220 -8.28 21.62 -22.96
CA ILE A 220 -8.50 20.38 -23.72
C ILE A 220 -7.76 19.20 -23.09
N THR A 221 -6.53 19.38 -22.60
CA THR A 221 -5.79 18.34 -21.86
C THR A 221 -6.61 17.85 -20.66
N TYR A 222 -7.22 18.77 -19.90
CA TYR A 222 -8.09 18.39 -18.79
C TYR A 222 -9.32 17.61 -19.26
N CYS A 223 -10.01 18.06 -20.32
CA CYS A 223 -11.14 17.33 -20.90
C CYS A 223 -10.76 15.91 -21.34
N LEU A 224 -9.60 15.76 -21.97
CA LEU A 224 -9.08 14.46 -22.42
C LEU A 224 -8.71 13.55 -21.25
N SER A 225 -8.23 14.11 -20.13
CA SER A 225 -7.91 13.35 -18.91
C SER A 225 -9.15 12.74 -18.23
N LEU A 226 -10.36 13.19 -18.57
CA LEU A 226 -11.62 12.61 -18.10
C LEU A 226 -12.06 11.39 -18.90
N LEU A 227 -11.37 11.07 -20.01
CA LEU A 227 -11.63 9.88 -20.82
C LEU A 227 -10.97 8.64 -20.16
N PRO A 228 -11.53 7.44 -20.37
CA PRO A 228 -10.91 6.21 -19.89
C PRO A 228 -9.57 5.96 -20.59
N HIS A 229 -8.53 5.66 -19.81
CA HIS A 229 -7.19 5.34 -20.30
C HIS A 229 -6.51 4.24 -19.46
N ASN A 230 -5.63 3.44 -20.07
CA ASN A 230 -4.87 2.39 -19.39
C ASN A 230 -3.58 2.96 -18.77
N ARG A 231 -3.58 3.33 -17.48
CA ARG A 231 -2.36 3.80 -16.80
C ARG A 231 -1.62 2.65 -16.12
N ARG A 232 -0.40 2.34 -16.58
CA ARG A 232 0.43 1.19 -16.14
C ARG A 232 1.01 1.31 -14.71
N GLY A 233 0.64 2.34 -13.93
CA GLY A 233 1.25 2.67 -12.65
C GLY A 233 0.32 2.67 -11.42
N ASP A 234 -1.00 2.48 -11.59
CA ASP A 234 -1.97 2.59 -10.47
C ASP A 234 -2.31 1.24 -9.81
N THR A 235 -1.68 0.14 -10.24
CA THR A 235 -1.86 -1.20 -9.65
C THR A 235 -1.32 -1.34 -8.21
N LEU A 236 -0.71 -0.29 -7.66
CA LEU A 236 -0.15 -0.28 -6.30
C LEU A 236 -0.82 0.74 -5.35
N ALA A 237 -1.87 1.47 -5.77
CA ALA A 237 -2.44 2.55 -4.95
C ALA A 237 -3.98 2.66 -4.94
N THR A 238 -4.71 1.59 -5.22
CA THR A 238 -6.14 1.51 -4.88
C THR A 238 -6.42 0.29 -4.02
N ASP A 239 -6.16 0.44 -2.72
CA ASP A 239 -6.88 -0.31 -1.68
C ASP A 239 -8.37 0.07 -1.79
N SER A 240 -9.08 -0.58 -2.69
CA SER A 240 -10.52 -0.73 -2.52
C SER A 240 -10.71 -1.75 -1.40
N ARG A 241 -11.12 -1.26 -0.23
CA ARG A 241 -11.56 -2.11 0.88
C ARG A 241 -12.58 -3.13 0.35
N PRO A 242 -12.40 -4.44 0.55
CA PRO A 242 -13.45 -5.41 0.30
C PRO A 242 -14.50 -5.27 1.42
N GLY A 243 -15.51 -4.45 1.18
CA GLY A 243 -16.53 -4.15 2.19
C GLY A 243 -17.81 -3.45 1.73
N ASP A 244 -17.84 -2.78 0.58
CA ASP A 244 -19.05 -2.07 0.11
C ASP A 244 -19.75 -2.76 -1.08
N SER A 245 -19.77 -4.09 -1.12
CA SER A 245 -20.77 -4.80 -1.93
C SER A 245 -22.11 -4.77 -1.20
N VAL A 246 -22.81 -3.63 -1.24
CA VAL A 246 -24.23 -3.58 -0.89
C VAL A 246 -24.99 -4.39 -1.94
N LEU A 247 -25.43 -5.56 -1.51
CA LEU A 247 -26.40 -6.42 -2.18
C LEU A 247 -27.63 -5.62 -2.61
N HIS A 248 -28.01 -5.82 -3.88
CA HIS A 248 -29.30 -5.52 -4.49
C HIS A 248 -29.87 -4.10 -4.24
N SER A 249 -29.56 -3.19 -5.15
CA SER A 249 -30.53 -2.15 -5.52
C SER A 249 -30.67 -2.13 -7.04
N TYR A 250 -31.94 -2.13 -7.48
CA TYR A 250 -32.42 -2.12 -8.86
C TYR A 250 -31.50 -1.32 -9.80
N GLU A 251 -30.94 -1.98 -10.82
CA GLU A 251 -30.43 -1.31 -12.02
C GLU A 251 -31.62 -0.61 -12.70
N PRO A 252 -31.61 0.73 -12.86
CA PRO A 252 -32.45 1.36 -13.84
C PRO A 252 -31.76 1.21 -15.20
N ASP A 253 -32.48 0.61 -16.16
CA ASP A 253 -32.16 0.45 -17.58
C ASP A 253 -31.03 1.38 -18.10
N VAL A 254 -29.84 0.81 -18.32
CA VAL A 254 -28.69 1.47 -18.95
C VAL A 254 -28.94 1.66 -20.45
N PRO A 255 -28.99 2.89 -20.99
CA PRO A 255 -28.96 3.10 -22.42
C PRO A 255 -27.55 3.54 -22.87
N LYS A 256 -26.91 2.73 -23.75
CA LYS A 256 -25.99 3.20 -24.82
C LYS A 256 -24.64 3.86 -24.44
N GLU A 257 -23.80 3.26 -23.60
CA GLU A 257 -22.40 3.74 -23.48
C GLU A 257 -21.57 3.57 -24.77
N SER A 258 -21.84 2.53 -25.58
CA SER A 258 -21.09 2.23 -26.81
C SER A 258 -21.30 3.27 -27.93
N ALA A 259 -22.47 3.90 -28.00
CA ALA A 259 -22.76 4.93 -29.01
C ALA A 259 -22.04 6.26 -28.72
N GLY A 260 -21.91 6.63 -27.44
CA GLY A 260 -21.21 7.84 -27.01
C GLY A 260 -19.71 7.79 -27.31
N LEU A 261 -19.07 6.65 -27.03
CA LEU A 261 -17.65 6.44 -27.32
C LEU A 261 -17.33 6.53 -28.82
N SER A 262 -18.18 5.97 -29.69
CA SER A 262 -18.00 6.06 -31.15
C SER A 262 -18.01 7.51 -31.67
N VAL A 263 -18.89 8.35 -31.12
CA VAL A 263 -18.96 9.78 -31.48
C VAL A 263 -17.69 10.52 -31.01
N ILE A 264 -17.22 10.22 -29.81
CA ILE A 264 -15.97 10.77 -29.26
C ILE A 264 -14.78 10.36 -30.13
N THR A 265 -14.64 9.08 -30.48
CA THR A 265 -13.58 8.56 -31.37
C THR A 265 -13.53 9.32 -32.70
N LYS A 266 -14.69 9.57 -33.33
CA LYS A 266 -14.75 10.35 -34.58
C LYS A 266 -14.26 11.79 -34.41
N LYS A 267 -14.60 12.46 -33.31
CA LYS A 267 -14.13 13.83 -33.02
C LYS A 267 -12.64 13.88 -32.70
N LEU A 268 -12.13 12.91 -31.95
CA LEU A 268 -10.70 12.81 -31.66
C LEU A 268 -9.87 12.56 -32.92
N ASN A 269 -10.40 11.81 -33.89
CA ASN A 269 -9.78 11.67 -35.21
C ASN A 269 -9.69 13.00 -35.98
N GLY A 270 -10.59 13.96 -35.73
CA GLY A 270 -10.49 15.31 -36.30
C GLY A 270 -9.49 16.21 -35.57
N ILE A 271 -9.41 16.10 -34.25
CA ILE A 271 -8.56 16.92 -33.38
C ILE A 271 -7.09 16.52 -33.44
N LEU A 272 -6.79 15.22 -33.50
CA LEU A 272 -5.43 14.71 -33.44
C LEU A 272 -4.49 15.32 -34.52
N PRO A 273 -4.86 15.41 -35.82
CA PRO A 273 -4.02 16.04 -36.84
C PRO A 273 -3.83 17.54 -36.61
N ILE A 274 -4.83 18.21 -36.01
CA ILE A 274 -4.73 19.63 -35.64
C ILE A 274 -3.66 19.77 -34.56
N LEU A 275 -3.72 18.98 -33.48
CA LEU A 275 -2.71 18.98 -32.42
C LEU A 275 -1.30 18.68 -32.94
N VAL A 276 -1.15 17.69 -33.83
CA VAL A 276 0.14 17.39 -34.48
C VAL A 276 0.62 18.58 -35.32
N GLY A 277 -0.29 19.24 -36.04
CA GLY A 277 -0.02 20.50 -36.75
C GLY A 277 0.43 21.61 -35.80
N CYS A 278 -0.24 21.77 -34.66
CA CYS A 278 0.12 22.75 -33.62
C CYS A 278 1.57 22.53 -33.17
N PHE A 279 1.93 21.28 -32.90
CA PHE A 279 3.28 20.91 -32.48
C PHE A 279 4.30 21.25 -33.57
N HIS A 280 3.98 20.90 -34.82
CA HIS A 280 4.83 21.18 -35.97
C HIS A 280 5.06 22.69 -36.20
N ASP A 281 4.07 23.54 -35.92
CA ASP A 281 4.22 25.01 -36.02
C ASP A 281 5.27 25.57 -35.05
N PHE A 282 5.58 24.86 -33.95
CA PHE A 282 6.66 25.21 -33.02
C PHE A 282 8.03 24.68 -33.46
N VAL A 283 8.12 23.75 -34.40
CA VAL A 283 9.40 23.14 -34.83
C VAL A 283 10.37 24.16 -35.46
N PRO A 284 9.94 25.10 -36.32
CA PRO A 284 10.84 26.14 -36.83
C PRO A 284 11.46 26.99 -35.71
N LEU A 285 10.74 27.25 -34.62
CA LEU A 285 11.27 27.98 -33.45
C LEU A 285 12.39 27.19 -32.74
N VAL A 286 12.34 25.86 -32.76
CA VAL A 286 13.40 24.98 -32.22
C VAL A 286 14.69 25.08 -33.04
N HIS A 287 14.58 25.27 -34.36
CA HIS A 287 15.73 25.31 -35.27
C HIS A 287 16.28 26.71 -35.54
N THR A 288 15.49 27.78 -35.32
CA THR A 288 15.88 29.17 -35.66
C THR A 288 16.16 30.05 -34.45
N SER A 289 15.61 29.74 -33.27
CA SER A 289 15.84 30.51 -32.04
C SER A 289 16.97 29.91 -31.20
N PRO A 290 17.89 30.72 -30.67
CA PRO A 290 18.91 30.22 -29.74
C PRO A 290 18.32 29.76 -28.39
N GLN A 291 17.06 30.12 -28.07
CA GLN A 291 16.40 29.77 -26.80
C GLN A 291 14.92 29.41 -27.00
N LEU A 292 14.45 28.33 -26.37
CA LEU A 292 13.03 27.98 -26.28
C LEU A 292 12.43 28.68 -25.05
N ASP A 293 11.56 29.67 -25.24
CA ASP A 293 10.93 30.36 -24.12
C ASP A 293 9.97 29.44 -23.33
N ALA A 294 9.75 29.76 -22.05
CA ALA A 294 8.94 28.92 -21.16
C ALA A 294 7.49 28.75 -21.63
N GLN A 295 6.91 29.76 -22.30
CA GLN A 295 5.53 29.68 -22.76
C GLN A 295 5.41 28.76 -23.98
N SER A 296 6.38 28.79 -24.90
CA SER A 296 6.45 27.84 -26.03
C SER A 296 6.64 26.42 -25.54
N PHE A 297 7.53 26.19 -24.57
CA PHE A 297 7.72 24.88 -23.95
C PHE A 297 6.42 24.36 -23.30
N ASP A 298 5.74 25.19 -22.51
CA ASP A 298 4.47 24.82 -21.87
C ASP A 298 3.37 24.47 -22.91
N CYS A 299 3.34 25.18 -24.03
CA CYS A 299 2.42 24.89 -25.14
C CYS A 299 2.76 23.54 -25.80
N MET A 300 4.03 23.32 -26.16
CA MET A 300 4.48 22.05 -26.75
C MET A 300 4.22 20.87 -25.82
N LEU A 301 4.48 21.03 -24.52
CA LEU A 301 4.20 20.03 -23.51
C LEU A 301 2.70 19.70 -23.42
N SER A 302 1.85 20.73 -23.39
CA SER A 302 0.39 20.54 -23.30
C SER A 302 -0.18 19.87 -24.56
N VAL A 303 0.39 20.18 -25.74
CA VAL A 303 0.04 19.51 -27.01
C VAL A 303 0.42 18.03 -26.96
N LEU A 304 1.65 17.71 -26.56
CA LEU A 304 2.10 16.31 -26.47
C LEU A 304 1.27 15.52 -25.45
N GLN A 305 0.97 16.10 -24.28
CA GLN A 305 0.09 15.47 -23.29
C GLN A 305 -1.32 15.23 -23.84
N SER A 306 -1.87 16.17 -24.62
CA SER A 306 -3.16 15.97 -25.29
C SER A 306 -3.10 14.83 -26.32
N ILE A 307 -2.02 14.75 -27.10
CA ILE A 307 -1.80 13.66 -28.07
C ILE A 307 -1.70 12.32 -27.35
N ASP A 308 -0.90 12.24 -26.28
CA ASP A 308 -0.72 11.03 -25.46
C ASP A 308 -2.06 10.54 -24.88
N LEU A 309 -2.87 11.41 -24.28
CA LEU A 309 -4.19 11.05 -23.75
C LEU A 309 -5.13 10.52 -24.85
N ILE A 310 -5.12 11.11 -26.04
CA ILE A 310 -5.91 10.63 -27.18
C ILE A 310 -5.44 9.24 -27.61
N VAL A 311 -4.13 9.04 -27.70
CA VAL A 311 -3.52 7.77 -28.09
C VAL A 311 -3.83 6.67 -27.07
N GLN A 312 -3.71 6.96 -25.77
CA GLN A 312 -4.06 6.02 -24.70
C GLN A 312 -5.55 5.67 -24.70
N PHE A 313 -6.44 6.62 -25.02
CA PHE A 313 -7.86 6.36 -25.20
C PHE A 313 -8.12 5.42 -26.39
N PHE A 314 -7.42 5.61 -27.51
CA PHE A 314 -7.51 4.68 -28.64
C PHE A 314 -6.99 3.30 -28.28
N ALA A 315 -5.86 3.19 -27.57
CA ALA A 315 -5.34 1.90 -27.08
C ALA A 315 -6.36 1.19 -26.18
N TYR A 316 -6.97 1.91 -25.22
CA TYR A 316 -8.02 1.38 -24.35
C TYR A 316 -9.21 0.81 -25.14
N GLY A 317 -9.67 1.53 -26.17
CA GLY A 317 -10.77 1.08 -27.02
C GLY A 317 -10.45 -0.21 -27.79
N ILE A 318 -9.20 -0.38 -28.23
CA ILE A 318 -8.78 -1.58 -28.96
C ILE A 318 -8.63 -2.78 -27.99
N ASP A 319 -8.01 -2.58 -26.82
CA ASP A 319 -7.88 -3.62 -25.77
C ASP A 319 -9.25 -4.18 -25.34
N LYS A 320 -10.23 -3.29 -25.08
CA LYS A 320 -11.59 -3.70 -24.68
C LYS A 320 -12.30 -4.49 -25.79
N GLY A 321 -12.14 -4.07 -27.04
CA GLY A 321 -12.67 -4.79 -28.20
C GLY A 321 -12.07 -6.19 -28.37
N GLN A 322 -10.78 -6.37 -28.04
CA GLN A 322 -10.14 -7.69 -28.06
C GLN A 322 -10.59 -8.60 -26.91
N HIS A 323 -10.80 -8.06 -25.72
CA HIS A 323 -11.32 -8.82 -24.57
C HIS A 323 -12.78 -9.28 -24.74
N GLU A 324 -13.64 -8.45 -25.35
CA GLU A 324 -15.03 -8.87 -25.69
C GLU A 324 -15.05 -9.98 -26.76
N LEU A 325 -14.08 -9.98 -27.69
CA LEU A 325 -13.91 -11.02 -28.70
C LEU A 325 -13.24 -12.31 -28.14
N GLN A 326 -12.34 -12.19 -27.16
CA GLN A 326 -11.72 -13.35 -26.51
C GLN A 326 -12.70 -14.15 -25.64
N ILE A 327 -13.75 -13.52 -25.09
CA ILE A 327 -14.83 -14.24 -24.39
C ILE A 327 -15.69 -15.06 -25.38
N SER A 328 -15.62 -14.78 -26.68
CA SER A 328 -16.48 -15.40 -27.69
C SER A 328 -15.80 -16.38 -28.66
N LEU A 329 -14.48 -16.55 -28.68
CA LEU A 329 -13.82 -17.67 -29.37
C LEU A 329 -12.51 -18.10 -28.71
N SER A 330 -12.52 -19.30 -28.12
CA SER A 330 -11.32 -20.09 -27.85
C SER A 330 -11.01 -20.99 -29.05
N PHE A 331 -9.70 -21.12 -29.32
CA PHE A 331 -9.04 -21.97 -30.31
C PHE A 331 -8.96 -21.48 -31.76
N TYR A 332 -7.71 -21.18 -32.17
CA TYR A 332 -7.17 -21.03 -33.52
C TYR A 332 -7.92 -20.09 -34.48
N THR A 333 -7.52 -18.81 -34.50
CA THR A 333 -7.15 -18.07 -35.72
C THR A 333 -6.60 -16.70 -35.33
N HIS A 334 -5.27 -16.53 -35.40
CA HIS A 334 -4.69 -15.19 -35.53
C HIS A 334 -5.03 -14.62 -36.90
N ARG A 335 -5.22 -13.30 -36.95
CA ARG A 335 -5.49 -12.43 -38.12
C ARG A 335 -6.94 -12.37 -38.55
N ASN A 336 -7.62 -11.32 -38.09
CA ASN A 336 -8.15 -10.24 -38.95
C ASN A 336 -9.00 -9.30 -38.08
N VAL A 337 -8.34 -8.48 -37.24
CA VAL A 337 -8.96 -7.26 -36.69
C VAL A 337 -8.72 -6.15 -37.72
N SER A 338 -9.74 -5.34 -37.99
CA SER A 338 -9.79 -4.35 -39.08
C SER A 338 -8.55 -3.44 -39.14
N HIS A 339 -7.64 -3.71 -40.08
CA HIS A 339 -6.40 -2.95 -40.33
C HIS A 339 -6.61 -1.45 -40.61
N HIS A 340 -7.80 -1.02 -41.04
CA HIS A 340 -8.08 0.36 -41.43
C HIS A 340 -8.03 1.42 -40.30
N GLY A 341 -8.16 1.03 -39.03
CA GLY A 341 -8.07 1.96 -37.90
C GLY A 341 -6.64 2.30 -37.48
N GLN A 342 -5.74 1.31 -37.55
CA GLN A 342 -4.35 1.39 -37.08
C GLN A 342 -3.47 2.20 -38.04
N ASP A 343 -3.63 1.98 -39.35
CA ASP A 343 -2.90 2.72 -40.39
C ASP A 343 -3.22 4.22 -40.37
N ASN A 344 -4.47 4.58 -40.01
CA ASN A 344 -4.89 5.98 -39.93
C ASN A 344 -4.17 6.74 -38.81
N ILE A 345 -4.01 6.16 -37.62
CA ILE A 345 -3.29 6.81 -36.51
C ILE A 345 -1.82 7.06 -36.89
N MET A 346 -1.18 6.10 -37.55
CA MET A 346 0.20 6.22 -38.01
C MET A 346 0.38 7.36 -39.03
N VAL A 347 -0.56 7.49 -39.97
CA VAL A 347 -0.57 8.59 -40.95
C VAL A 347 -0.76 9.95 -40.27
N MET A 348 -1.65 10.03 -39.27
CA MET A 348 -1.93 11.27 -38.56
C MET A 348 -0.75 11.74 -37.69
N LEU A 349 0.01 10.80 -37.12
CA LEU A 349 1.18 11.08 -36.28
C LEU A 349 2.49 11.19 -37.08
N LYS A 350 2.49 10.92 -38.39
CA LYS A 350 3.71 10.93 -39.23
C LYS A 350 4.56 12.20 -39.06
N LYS A 351 3.93 13.38 -39.05
CA LYS A 351 4.65 14.66 -38.86
C LYS A 351 5.32 14.78 -37.49
N LEU A 352 4.81 14.11 -36.47
CA LEU A 352 5.43 14.06 -35.14
C LEU A 352 6.68 13.16 -35.16
N TRP A 353 6.59 12.03 -35.87
CA TRP A 353 7.68 11.08 -36.04
C TRP A 353 8.83 11.62 -36.88
N ASP A 354 8.55 12.38 -37.94
CA ASP A 354 9.56 12.97 -38.81
C ASP A 354 10.43 14.01 -38.09
N VAL A 355 9.90 14.62 -37.04
CA VAL A 355 10.56 15.66 -36.21
C VAL A 355 11.43 15.02 -35.10
N PHE A 356 11.23 13.74 -34.80
CA PHE A 356 11.94 13.06 -33.74
C PHE A 356 13.31 12.52 -34.19
N PRO A 357 14.36 12.61 -33.35
CA PRO A 357 14.43 13.32 -32.07
C PRO A 357 14.64 14.84 -32.25
N LEU A 358 14.10 15.64 -31.32
CA LEU A 358 14.35 17.07 -31.25
C LEU A 358 15.79 17.31 -30.77
N TYR A 359 16.67 17.75 -31.67
CA TYR A 359 18.00 18.25 -31.33
C TYR A 359 18.09 19.77 -31.54
N PRO A 360 18.71 20.50 -30.60
CA PRO A 360 19.00 21.90 -30.81
C PRO A 360 20.15 22.07 -31.82
N ALA A 361 20.12 23.16 -32.60
CA ALA A 361 21.17 23.46 -33.58
C ALA A 361 22.47 24.00 -32.96
N HIS A 362 22.47 24.34 -31.66
CA HIS A 362 23.58 24.99 -30.94
C HIS A 362 23.81 24.34 -29.56
N GLN A 363 25.00 24.56 -28.97
CA GLN A 363 25.28 24.16 -27.58
C GLN A 363 24.42 25.01 -26.62
N LEU A 364 23.63 24.34 -25.76
CA LEU A 364 22.63 24.98 -24.91
C LEU A 364 23.01 24.97 -23.41
N SER A 365 22.22 25.69 -22.62
CA SER A 365 22.24 25.61 -21.16
C SER A 365 21.60 24.31 -20.66
N GLU A 366 22.05 23.78 -19.52
CA GLU A 366 21.49 22.59 -18.83
C GLU A 366 19.96 22.63 -18.70
N LYS A 367 19.37 23.82 -18.44
CA LYS A 367 17.91 23.97 -18.32
C LYS A 367 17.15 23.78 -19.63
N GLU A 368 17.78 24.04 -20.76
CA GLU A 368 17.17 23.96 -22.08
C GLU A 368 17.33 22.55 -22.65
N ASP A 369 18.48 21.90 -22.43
CA ASP A 369 18.66 20.47 -22.71
C ASP A 369 17.63 19.61 -21.96
N ASN A 370 17.35 19.95 -20.70
CA ASN A 370 16.29 19.32 -19.91
C ASN A 370 14.89 19.43 -20.54
N ARG A 371 14.57 20.56 -21.19
CA ARG A 371 13.27 20.76 -21.85
C ARG A 371 13.13 19.87 -23.09
N TYR A 372 14.15 19.84 -23.95
CA TYR A 372 14.14 18.99 -25.13
C TYR A 372 14.13 17.50 -24.76
N PHE A 373 14.85 17.12 -23.70
CA PHE A 373 14.79 15.77 -23.16
C PHE A 373 13.36 15.39 -22.75
N ILE A 374 12.67 16.22 -21.96
CA ILE A 374 11.27 15.96 -21.57
C ILE A 374 10.36 15.76 -22.79
N LEU A 375 10.48 16.63 -23.82
CA LEU A 375 9.65 16.51 -25.02
C LEU A 375 9.92 15.19 -25.76
N ASN A 376 11.20 14.82 -25.93
CA ASN A 376 11.57 13.56 -26.58
C ASN A 376 11.13 12.32 -25.77
N ILE A 377 11.14 12.38 -24.44
CA ILE A 377 10.60 11.32 -23.57
C ILE A 377 9.11 11.12 -23.85
N ILE A 378 8.32 12.19 -23.87
CA ILE A 378 6.87 12.08 -24.11
C ILE A 378 6.57 11.58 -25.54
N ILE A 379 7.31 12.06 -26.55
CA ILE A 379 7.17 11.53 -27.92
C ILE A 379 7.48 10.02 -27.95
N SER A 380 8.49 9.58 -27.21
CA SER A 380 8.83 8.16 -27.08
C SER A 380 7.77 7.37 -26.33
N GLU A 381 7.15 7.92 -25.28
CA GLU A 381 6.02 7.31 -24.57
C GLU A 381 4.83 7.10 -25.51
N ILE A 382 4.47 8.12 -26.29
CA ILE A 382 3.38 8.03 -27.29
C ILE A 382 3.71 6.91 -28.30
N PHE A 383 4.94 6.86 -28.81
CA PHE A 383 5.36 5.80 -29.72
C PHE A 383 5.28 4.41 -29.07
N LEU A 384 5.79 4.24 -27.85
CA LEU A 384 5.79 2.97 -27.12
C LEU A 384 4.38 2.50 -26.74
N SER A 385 3.45 3.42 -26.46
CA SER A 385 2.04 3.08 -26.20
C SER A 385 1.34 2.48 -27.42
N LEU A 386 1.81 2.84 -28.62
CA LEU A 386 1.28 2.37 -29.90
C LEU A 386 2.00 1.15 -30.46
N ILE A 387 3.15 0.78 -29.88
CA ILE A 387 4.04 -0.21 -30.49
C ILE A 387 3.34 -1.57 -30.66
N ASP A 388 2.52 -1.99 -29.69
CA ASP A 388 1.73 -3.23 -29.74
C ASP A 388 0.72 -3.27 -30.92
N TRP A 389 0.37 -2.09 -31.45
CA TRP A 389 -0.69 -1.89 -32.44
C TRP A 389 -0.19 -1.49 -33.82
N ILE A 390 1.08 -1.09 -33.93
CA ILE A 390 1.66 -0.51 -35.13
C ILE A 390 2.89 -1.31 -35.55
N TYR A 391 3.05 -1.53 -36.85
CA TYR A 391 4.30 -2.05 -37.44
C TYR A 391 5.11 -0.88 -38.04
N PRO A 392 5.99 -0.21 -37.25
CA PRO A 392 6.78 0.90 -37.76
C PRO A 392 7.78 0.41 -38.83
N SER A 393 8.19 1.31 -39.72
CA SER A 393 9.31 1.04 -40.63
C SER A 393 10.60 0.83 -39.84
N SER A 394 11.52 0.00 -40.36
CA SER A 394 12.80 -0.30 -39.71
C SER A 394 13.57 0.98 -39.35
N ASP A 395 13.61 1.95 -40.27
CA ASP A 395 14.31 3.23 -40.06
C ASP A 395 13.70 4.05 -38.91
N LEU A 396 12.37 4.02 -38.76
CA LEU A 396 11.70 4.76 -37.69
C LEU A 396 11.97 4.09 -36.34
N LEU A 397 11.87 2.76 -36.29
CA LEU A 397 12.16 1.98 -35.10
C LEU A 397 13.60 2.20 -34.63
N GLU A 398 14.59 2.16 -35.54
CA GLU A 398 16.00 2.40 -35.20
C GLU A 398 16.24 3.77 -34.55
N LYS A 399 15.59 4.84 -35.03
CA LYS A 399 15.70 6.17 -34.42
C LYS A 399 15.23 6.19 -32.96
N PHE A 400 14.10 5.56 -32.67
CA PHE A 400 13.57 5.46 -31.31
C PHE A 400 14.44 4.57 -30.42
N LEU A 401 14.90 3.42 -30.93
CA LEU A 401 15.77 2.51 -30.17
C LEU A 401 17.10 3.19 -29.82
N MET A 402 17.69 3.95 -30.74
CA MET A 402 18.92 4.71 -30.49
C MET A 402 18.72 5.80 -29.41
N PHE A 403 17.59 6.50 -29.43
CA PHE A 403 17.26 7.45 -28.37
C PHE A 403 17.06 6.74 -27.02
N ILE A 404 16.30 5.64 -26.98
CA ILE A 404 16.05 4.88 -25.75
C ILE A 404 17.37 4.33 -25.17
N GLU A 405 18.24 3.75 -25.98
CA GLU A 405 19.56 3.27 -25.55
C GLU A 405 20.38 4.40 -24.92
N ASN A 406 20.46 5.56 -25.59
CA ASN A 406 21.23 6.68 -25.09
C ASN A 406 20.59 7.28 -23.83
N ALA A 407 19.25 7.31 -23.73
CA ALA A 407 18.53 7.78 -22.57
C ALA A 407 18.80 6.87 -21.36
N LEU A 408 18.76 5.55 -21.54
CA LEU A 408 19.09 4.59 -20.49
C LEU A 408 20.58 4.60 -20.12
N SER A 409 21.47 4.90 -21.07
CA SER A 409 22.91 4.92 -20.86
C SER A 409 23.45 6.23 -20.26
N GLU A 410 22.58 7.19 -19.91
CA GLU A 410 22.96 8.56 -19.50
C GLU A 410 23.85 9.29 -20.54
N LYS A 411 23.79 8.89 -21.82
CA LYS A 411 24.66 9.39 -22.90
C LYS A 411 24.08 10.55 -23.72
N ILE A 412 22.87 11.03 -23.42
CA ILE A 412 22.21 12.06 -24.26
C ILE A 412 22.55 13.49 -23.85
N CYS A 413 23.01 14.22 -24.88
CA CYS A 413 23.25 15.64 -25.09
C CYS A 413 24.55 16.25 -24.53
N GLY A 414 25.29 16.88 -25.46
CA GLY A 414 26.60 17.51 -25.32
C GLY A 414 27.01 17.99 -23.93
N SER A 415 28.14 17.47 -23.45
CA SER A 415 29.04 18.10 -22.46
C SER A 415 28.53 18.39 -21.04
N LEU A 416 27.25 18.24 -20.70
CA LEU A 416 26.77 18.41 -19.32
C LEU A 416 25.97 17.19 -18.85
N GLN A 417 26.47 16.53 -17.80
CA GLN A 417 25.76 15.48 -17.07
C GLN A 417 24.43 16.06 -16.56
N LEU A 418 23.29 15.59 -17.09
CA LEU A 418 21.99 15.91 -16.52
C LEU A 418 21.99 15.50 -15.04
N GLY A 419 21.47 16.37 -14.16
CA GLY A 419 21.34 16.05 -12.75
C GLY A 419 20.61 14.71 -12.55
N LYS A 420 21.27 13.75 -11.89
CA LYS A 420 20.80 12.36 -11.71
C LYS A 420 19.33 12.23 -11.24
N VAL A 421 18.88 13.14 -10.37
CA VAL A 421 17.49 13.17 -9.86
C VAL A 421 16.46 13.54 -10.92
N PHE A 422 16.83 14.42 -11.86
CA PHE A 422 15.97 14.84 -12.96
C PHE A 422 15.81 13.71 -13.99
N HIS A 423 16.92 13.06 -14.34
CA HIS A 423 16.92 11.87 -15.20
C HIS A 423 16.09 10.75 -14.57
N ASP A 424 16.30 10.46 -13.27
CA ASP A 424 15.57 9.41 -12.56
C ASP A 424 14.05 9.60 -12.66
N LYS A 425 13.56 10.84 -12.55
CA LYS A 425 12.13 11.16 -12.59
C LYS A 425 11.49 10.94 -13.96
N HIS A 426 12.20 11.27 -15.03
CA HIS A 426 11.67 11.23 -16.40
C HIS A 426 11.92 9.87 -17.08
N SER A 427 12.89 9.09 -16.60
CA SER A 427 13.15 7.73 -17.09
C SER A 427 12.14 6.68 -16.60
N VAL A 428 11.39 6.97 -15.52
CA VAL A 428 10.38 6.04 -14.95
C VAL A 428 9.40 5.55 -16.01
N SER A 429 8.84 6.46 -16.80
CA SER A 429 7.86 6.12 -17.82
C SER A 429 8.46 5.24 -18.91
N LEU A 430 9.66 5.59 -19.42
CA LEU A 430 10.32 4.78 -20.47
C LEU A 430 10.59 3.37 -19.99
N VAL A 431 11.13 3.24 -18.77
CA VAL A 431 11.47 1.94 -18.20
C VAL A 431 10.23 1.06 -18.04
N ALA A 432 9.09 1.65 -17.68
CA ALA A 432 7.82 0.95 -17.59
C ALA A 432 7.37 0.32 -18.91
N TYR A 433 7.84 0.80 -20.08
CA TYR A 433 7.47 0.25 -21.39
C TYR A 433 8.49 -0.73 -21.99
N ILE A 434 9.67 -0.87 -21.39
CA ILE A 434 10.74 -1.77 -21.91
C ILE A 434 10.25 -3.23 -22.06
N PRO A 435 9.48 -3.80 -21.11
CA PRO A 435 8.92 -5.15 -21.28
C PRO A 435 8.13 -5.36 -22.56
N LYS A 436 7.33 -4.37 -22.97
CA LYS A 436 6.56 -4.42 -24.21
C LYS A 436 7.46 -4.27 -25.43
N LEU A 437 8.39 -3.32 -25.38
CA LEU A 437 9.35 -3.05 -26.47
C LEU A 437 10.17 -4.29 -26.84
N LEU A 438 10.67 -5.03 -25.84
CA LEU A 438 11.50 -6.21 -26.06
C LEU A 438 10.73 -7.40 -26.67
N LYS A 439 9.39 -7.39 -26.67
CA LYS A 439 8.59 -8.40 -27.40
C LYS A 439 8.71 -8.24 -28.91
N GLN A 440 9.01 -7.04 -29.40
CA GLN A 440 9.04 -6.73 -30.84
C GLN A 440 10.44 -6.57 -31.41
N VAL A 441 11.42 -6.33 -30.55
CA VAL A 441 12.81 -6.06 -30.95
C VAL A 441 13.64 -7.34 -30.85
N SER A 442 14.31 -7.70 -31.94
CA SER A 442 15.20 -8.87 -32.03
C SER A 442 16.65 -8.48 -32.31
N GLY A 443 17.60 -9.37 -31.98
CA GLY A 443 19.01 -9.23 -32.32
C GLY A 443 19.78 -8.23 -31.46
N SER A 444 20.70 -7.48 -32.05
CA SER A 444 21.66 -6.60 -31.35
C SER A 444 21.01 -5.47 -30.55
N TRP A 445 19.84 -5.00 -30.94
CA TRP A 445 19.11 -3.97 -30.20
C TRP A 445 18.60 -4.47 -28.85
N ARG A 446 18.23 -5.75 -28.76
CA ARG A 446 17.76 -6.38 -27.53
C ARG A 446 18.85 -6.38 -26.46
N SER A 447 20.06 -6.79 -26.81
CA SER A 447 21.19 -6.82 -25.87
C SER A 447 21.59 -5.41 -25.43
N ARG A 448 21.61 -4.42 -26.34
CA ARG A 448 21.89 -3.02 -26.00
C ARG A 448 20.87 -2.42 -25.02
N ILE A 449 19.58 -2.65 -25.24
CA ILE A 449 18.51 -2.15 -24.36
C ILE A 449 18.56 -2.85 -23.01
N LEU A 450 18.74 -4.18 -22.97
CA LEU A 450 18.88 -4.93 -21.72
C LEU A 450 20.12 -4.49 -20.92
N GLN A 451 21.22 -4.18 -21.61
CA GLN A 451 22.41 -3.61 -20.98
C GLN A 451 22.12 -2.24 -20.37
N GLY A 452 21.49 -1.35 -21.13
CA GLY A 452 21.06 -0.03 -20.65
C GLY A 452 20.14 -0.13 -19.43
N PHE A 453 19.10 -0.97 -19.52
CA PHE A 453 18.17 -1.23 -18.42
C PHE A 453 18.89 -1.77 -17.17
N THR A 454 19.80 -2.74 -17.34
CA THR A 454 20.56 -3.33 -16.23
C THR A 454 21.46 -2.30 -15.56
N ASN A 455 22.06 -1.40 -16.33
CA ASN A 455 22.88 -0.31 -15.79
C ASN A 455 22.02 0.67 -14.97
N VAL A 456 20.84 1.04 -15.48
CA VAL A 456 19.87 1.87 -14.74
C VAL A 456 19.45 1.19 -13.44
N PHE A 457 19.11 -0.11 -13.49
CA PHE A 457 18.76 -0.86 -12.29
C PHE A 457 19.89 -0.87 -11.25
N LYS A 458 21.16 -0.97 -11.65
CA LYS A 458 22.31 -0.91 -10.73
C LYS A 458 22.59 0.49 -10.20
N SER A 459 22.44 1.53 -11.02
CA SER A 459 22.87 2.89 -10.69
C SER A 459 21.82 3.70 -9.91
N CYS A 460 20.54 3.35 -10.03
CA CYS A 460 19.44 4.07 -9.40
C CYS A 460 19.43 3.86 -7.87
N LYS A 461 18.94 4.88 -7.14
CA LYS A 461 18.86 4.81 -5.68
C LYS A 461 17.85 3.72 -5.26
N PRO A 462 18.13 2.91 -4.23
CA PRO A 462 17.22 1.88 -3.71
C PRO A 462 15.77 2.37 -3.51
N GLU A 463 15.62 3.57 -2.95
CA GLU A 463 14.34 4.17 -2.56
C GLU A 463 13.63 4.91 -3.71
N SER A 464 14.23 4.96 -4.90
CA SER A 464 13.68 5.72 -6.04
C SER A 464 12.47 5.03 -6.66
N SER A 465 11.53 5.82 -7.17
CA SER A 465 10.41 5.32 -8.00
C SER A 465 10.91 4.54 -9.22
N LEU A 466 12.06 4.94 -9.78
CA LEU A 466 12.70 4.26 -10.90
C LEU A 466 13.09 2.82 -10.54
N LYS A 467 13.68 2.59 -9.35
CA LYS A 467 14.03 1.23 -8.88
C LYS A 467 12.79 0.33 -8.78
N MET A 468 11.67 0.88 -8.29
CA MET A 468 10.41 0.16 -8.18
C MET A 468 9.80 -0.21 -9.54
N VAL A 469 9.89 0.69 -10.52
CA VAL A 469 9.45 0.39 -11.89
C VAL A 469 10.37 -0.63 -12.54
N CYS A 470 11.69 -0.59 -12.27
CA CYS A 470 12.59 -1.66 -12.71
C CYS A 470 12.21 -3.02 -12.10
N ILE A 471 11.89 -3.10 -10.80
CA ILE A 471 11.44 -4.35 -10.16
C ILE A 471 10.16 -4.87 -10.84
N SER A 472 9.19 -3.99 -11.06
CA SER A 472 7.92 -4.33 -11.73
C SER A 472 8.14 -4.80 -13.18
N ALA A 473 9.08 -4.17 -13.89
CA ALA A 473 9.47 -4.58 -15.23
C ALA A 473 10.16 -5.96 -15.23
N ILE A 474 11.02 -6.24 -14.24
CA ILE A 474 11.67 -7.55 -14.08
C ILE A 474 10.63 -8.62 -13.76
N GLU A 475 9.66 -8.33 -12.91
CA GLU A 475 8.56 -9.24 -12.62
C GLU A 475 7.78 -9.58 -13.90
N GLU A 476 7.47 -8.60 -14.75
CA GLU A 476 6.81 -8.84 -16.03
C GLU A 476 7.65 -9.66 -17.01
N PHE A 477 8.97 -9.47 -17.04
CA PHE A 477 9.86 -10.31 -17.85
C PHE A 477 9.78 -11.79 -17.48
N LEU A 478 9.51 -12.07 -16.20
CA LEU A 478 9.56 -13.40 -15.60
C LEU A 478 8.18 -14.04 -15.42
N ASP A 479 7.09 -13.33 -15.72
CA ASP A 479 5.72 -13.83 -15.63
C ASP A 479 5.52 -15.04 -16.57
N PRO A 480 5.13 -16.23 -16.08
CA PRO A 480 4.91 -17.42 -16.92
C PRO A 480 3.77 -17.27 -17.94
N GLU A 481 2.76 -16.43 -17.65
CA GLU A 481 1.60 -16.22 -18.52
C GLU A 481 1.81 -15.07 -19.52
N LYS A 482 2.62 -14.06 -19.15
CA LYS A 482 2.78 -12.81 -19.93
C LYS A 482 4.22 -12.50 -20.39
N GLY A 483 5.21 -13.16 -19.81
CA GLY A 483 6.64 -12.91 -19.96
C GLY A 483 7.29 -13.84 -20.99
N TRP A 484 7.80 -13.24 -22.07
CA TRP A 484 8.40 -13.96 -23.20
C TRP A 484 9.86 -14.36 -22.90
N LEU A 485 10.53 -13.58 -22.05
CA LEU A 485 11.91 -13.82 -21.58
C LEU A 485 12.04 -15.05 -20.67
N TYR A 486 10.93 -15.48 -20.06
CA TYR A 486 10.84 -16.75 -19.33
C TYR A 486 11.12 -17.97 -20.23
N LEU A 487 10.66 -17.93 -21.48
CA LEU A 487 10.82 -19.04 -22.45
C LEU A 487 12.20 -19.07 -23.11
N GLU A 488 12.97 -17.98 -23.08
CA GLU A 488 14.26 -17.83 -23.76
C GLU A 488 15.48 -18.01 -22.84
N THR A 489 15.30 -18.59 -21.65
CA THR A 489 16.39 -18.81 -20.67
C THR A 489 17.51 -19.77 -21.14
N THR A 490 17.44 -20.27 -22.37
CA THR A 490 18.50 -21.00 -23.07
C THR A 490 19.56 -20.09 -23.71
N ASP A 491 19.28 -18.79 -23.90
CA ASP A 491 20.27 -17.82 -24.41
C ASP A 491 21.22 -17.36 -23.28
N PRO A 492 22.55 -17.62 -23.39
CA PRO A 492 23.51 -17.25 -22.36
C PRO A 492 23.60 -15.74 -22.11
N GLU A 493 23.33 -14.88 -23.11
CA GLU A 493 23.38 -13.43 -22.93
C GLU A 493 22.23 -12.94 -22.03
N ILE A 494 21.02 -13.45 -22.27
CA ILE A 494 19.82 -13.12 -21.49
C ILE A 494 19.95 -13.63 -20.05
N LEU A 495 20.46 -14.86 -19.89
CA LEU A 495 20.70 -15.45 -18.59
C LEU A 495 21.67 -14.61 -17.74
N ALA A 496 22.71 -14.02 -18.35
CA ALA A 496 23.65 -13.16 -17.64
C ALA A 496 22.99 -11.93 -17.01
N TYR A 497 21.99 -11.32 -17.68
CA TYR A 497 21.21 -10.22 -17.12
C TYR A 497 20.31 -10.68 -15.97
N HIS A 498 19.63 -11.83 -16.10
CA HIS A 498 18.81 -12.40 -15.02
C HIS A 498 19.65 -12.68 -13.76
N ILE A 499 20.82 -13.29 -13.91
CA ILE A 499 21.77 -13.55 -12.81
C ILE A 499 22.19 -12.23 -12.16
N THR A 500 22.48 -11.23 -12.98
CA THR A 500 22.86 -9.90 -12.50
C THR A 500 21.76 -9.26 -11.65
N TRP A 501 20.50 -9.30 -12.10
CA TRP A 501 19.39 -8.73 -11.34
C TRP A 501 19.14 -9.48 -10.03
N LEU A 502 19.23 -10.81 -10.07
CA LEU A 502 19.05 -11.69 -8.92
C LEU A 502 20.08 -11.44 -7.82
N ARG A 503 21.36 -11.22 -8.17
CA ARG A 503 22.43 -10.94 -7.20
C ARG A 503 22.27 -9.61 -6.46
N GLU A 504 21.55 -8.65 -7.04
CA GLU A 504 21.29 -7.33 -6.43
C GLU A 504 20.07 -7.32 -5.48
N LEU A 505 19.19 -8.32 -5.53
CA LEU A 505 17.97 -8.32 -4.70
C LEU A 505 18.25 -8.38 -3.19
N PRO A 506 19.18 -9.22 -2.68
CA PRO A 506 19.44 -9.28 -1.25
C PRO A 506 20.03 -7.98 -0.70
N SER A 507 20.96 -7.36 -1.44
CA SER A 507 21.57 -6.09 -1.03
C SER A 507 20.50 -4.98 -0.99
N LEU A 508 19.61 -4.95 -1.97
CA LEU A 508 18.50 -4.02 -2.03
C LEU A 508 17.54 -4.20 -0.84
N LEU A 509 17.18 -5.44 -0.51
CA LEU A 509 16.30 -5.76 0.60
C LEU A 509 16.89 -5.33 1.95
N ILE A 510 18.21 -5.51 2.14
CA ILE A 510 18.93 -5.06 3.34
C ILE A 510 18.92 -3.52 3.46
N HIS A 511 19.06 -2.81 2.34
CA HIS A 511 19.07 -1.34 2.33
C HIS A 511 17.68 -0.73 2.56
N LEU A 512 16.64 -1.30 1.96
CA LEU A 512 15.26 -0.81 2.09
C LEU A 512 14.71 -1.05 3.50
N GLY A 513 14.90 -2.28 4.01
CA GLY A 513 14.51 -2.67 5.36
C GLY A 513 13.08 -2.26 5.72
N ASP A 514 12.93 -1.74 6.94
CA ASP A 514 11.66 -1.24 7.50
C ASP A 514 11.29 0.18 7.07
N LYS A 515 12.25 0.97 6.59
CA LYS A 515 12.02 2.34 6.15
C LYS A 515 11.09 2.42 4.93
N HIS A 516 11.11 1.38 4.09
CA HIS A 516 10.34 1.31 2.84
C HIS A 516 9.66 -0.06 2.68
N GLN A 517 8.70 -0.36 3.56
CA GLN A 517 8.03 -1.66 3.62
C GLN A 517 7.40 -2.12 2.30
N LEU A 518 6.70 -1.23 1.58
CA LEU A 518 6.09 -1.57 0.28
C LEU A 518 7.14 -1.97 -0.76
N SER A 519 8.28 -1.28 -0.78
CA SER A 519 9.40 -1.61 -1.65
C SER A 519 10.04 -2.95 -1.29
N SER A 520 10.26 -3.19 0.01
CA SER A 520 10.75 -4.49 0.53
C SER A 520 9.80 -5.63 0.15
N LYS A 521 8.48 -5.41 0.20
CA LYS A 521 7.47 -6.39 -0.22
C LYS A 521 7.59 -6.73 -1.71
N ALA A 522 7.73 -5.73 -2.58
CA ALA A 522 7.90 -5.96 -4.01
C ALA A 522 9.18 -6.75 -4.34
N VAL A 523 10.30 -6.45 -3.65
CA VAL A 523 11.55 -7.22 -3.80
C VAL A 523 11.37 -8.68 -3.38
N LEU A 524 10.65 -8.92 -2.28
CA LEU A 524 10.37 -10.28 -1.81
C LEU A 524 9.42 -11.05 -2.74
N LEU A 525 8.41 -10.39 -3.31
CA LEU A 525 7.55 -10.99 -4.34
C LEU A 525 8.36 -11.40 -5.56
N LEU A 526 9.24 -10.53 -6.04
CA LEU A 526 10.13 -10.84 -7.15
C LEU A 526 11.07 -12.01 -6.82
N GLN A 527 11.64 -12.04 -5.60
CA GLN A 527 12.48 -13.15 -5.15
C GLN A 527 11.70 -14.46 -5.05
N LEU A 528 10.43 -14.41 -4.62
CA LEU A 528 9.54 -15.57 -4.57
C LEU A 528 9.28 -16.13 -5.97
N HIS A 529 8.88 -15.28 -6.91
CA HIS A 529 8.65 -15.67 -8.30
C HIS A 529 9.93 -16.22 -8.95
N LEU A 530 11.08 -15.58 -8.74
CA LEU A 530 12.37 -16.10 -9.20
C LEU A 530 12.71 -17.48 -8.60
N GLY A 531 12.40 -17.71 -7.32
CA GLY A 531 12.61 -19.01 -6.68
C GLY A 531 11.74 -20.11 -7.27
N GLN A 532 10.48 -19.78 -7.60
CA GLN A 532 9.57 -20.69 -8.30
C GLN A 532 10.08 -21.04 -9.71
N CYS A 533 10.57 -20.04 -10.46
CA CYS A 533 11.14 -20.22 -11.79
C CYS A 533 12.49 -20.96 -11.78
N ALA A 534 13.32 -20.73 -10.75
CA ALA A 534 14.65 -21.33 -10.63
C ALA A 534 14.62 -22.86 -10.50
N LEU A 535 13.51 -23.46 -10.06
CA LEU A 535 13.33 -24.92 -10.04
C LEU A 535 13.35 -25.53 -11.45
N ILE A 536 13.05 -24.74 -12.48
CA ILE A 536 12.91 -25.20 -13.86
C ILE A 536 14.23 -25.07 -14.63
N ASN A 537 15.06 -24.07 -14.30
CA ASN A 537 16.35 -23.83 -14.96
C ASN A 537 17.54 -24.07 -14.01
N PRO A 538 18.38 -25.10 -14.26
CA PRO A 538 19.50 -25.46 -13.38
C PRO A 538 20.55 -24.35 -13.17
N SER A 539 20.84 -23.54 -14.19
CA SER A 539 21.85 -22.48 -14.09
C SER A 539 21.36 -21.32 -13.23
N LEU A 540 20.09 -20.94 -13.38
CA LEU A 540 19.44 -19.95 -12.52
C LEU A 540 19.28 -20.49 -11.09
N SER A 541 19.01 -21.79 -10.92
CA SER A 541 18.93 -22.49 -9.63
C SER A 541 20.20 -22.33 -8.81
N GLN A 542 21.37 -22.54 -9.43
CA GLN A 542 22.67 -22.40 -8.75
C GLN A 542 22.91 -20.96 -8.28
N GLU A 543 22.59 -19.98 -9.11
CA GLU A 543 22.76 -18.56 -8.77
C GLU A 543 21.74 -18.10 -7.72
N TYR A 544 20.51 -18.57 -7.79
CA TYR A 544 19.50 -18.39 -6.73
C TYR A 544 19.96 -19.04 -5.43
N ASN A 545 20.65 -20.17 -5.47
CA ASN A 545 21.23 -20.75 -4.28
C ASN A 545 22.31 -19.84 -3.67
N ASN A 546 23.12 -19.18 -4.49
CA ASN A 546 24.22 -18.32 -4.03
C ASN A 546 23.75 -17.03 -3.33
N ILE A 547 22.55 -16.51 -3.62
CA ILE A 547 22.06 -15.28 -2.96
C ILE A 547 21.86 -15.46 -1.45
N GLN A 548 21.78 -16.70 -0.95
CA GLN A 548 21.64 -16.97 0.48
C GLN A 548 22.79 -16.41 1.33
N TYR A 549 24.00 -16.29 0.77
CA TYR A 549 25.17 -15.79 1.48
C TYR A 549 25.10 -14.30 1.80
N THR A 550 24.39 -13.52 0.97
CA THR A 550 24.11 -12.11 1.22
C THR A 550 22.80 -11.96 1.99
N LEU A 551 21.78 -12.78 1.67
CA LEU A 551 20.48 -12.73 2.32
C LEU A 551 20.55 -13.03 3.83
N LYS A 552 21.57 -13.77 4.30
CA LYS A 552 21.75 -14.01 5.74
C LYS A 552 21.78 -12.69 6.55
N ASP A 553 22.34 -11.62 6.01
CA ASP A 553 22.49 -10.33 6.70
C ASP A 553 21.16 -9.58 6.83
N PHE A 554 20.15 -9.96 6.04
CA PHE A 554 18.78 -9.46 6.17
C PHE A 554 18.06 -10.01 7.41
N TYR A 555 18.37 -11.24 7.80
CA TYR A 555 17.85 -11.87 9.01
C TYR A 555 18.69 -11.49 10.24
N SER A 556 20.02 -11.57 10.14
CA SER A 556 20.95 -11.24 11.21
C SER A 556 22.33 -10.86 10.69
N LYS A 557 22.91 -9.81 11.29
CA LYS A 557 24.24 -9.28 10.98
C LYS A 557 25.36 -9.95 11.80
N GLY A 558 25.06 -11.03 12.53
CA GLY A 558 26.01 -11.79 13.34
C GLY A 558 25.42 -12.32 14.65
N ILE A 559 26.17 -13.17 15.34
CA ILE A 559 25.80 -13.73 16.65
C ILE A 559 25.92 -12.61 17.70
N ALA A 560 24.79 -12.00 18.08
CA ALA A 560 24.76 -10.98 19.13
C ALA A 560 24.07 -11.52 20.38
N ASP A 561 24.85 -11.68 21.45
CA ASP A 561 24.36 -12.04 22.79
C ASP A 561 23.60 -10.90 23.50
N SER A 562 23.53 -9.70 22.92
CA SER A 562 22.68 -8.62 23.45
C SER A 562 22.36 -7.55 22.41
N THR A 563 21.06 -7.45 22.10
CA THR A 563 20.33 -6.24 21.61
C THR A 563 20.77 -5.51 20.33
N GLY A 564 21.78 -5.95 19.56
CA GLY A 564 22.28 -5.21 18.39
C GLY A 564 22.54 -5.97 17.08
N GLY A 565 22.26 -7.28 16.98
CA GLY A 565 22.66 -8.11 15.83
C GLY A 565 21.57 -8.55 14.85
N TYR A 566 20.33 -8.10 15.01
CA TYR A 566 19.23 -8.52 14.12
C TYR A 566 19.20 -7.68 12.84
N GLY A 567 18.89 -8.34 11.72
CA GLY A 567 18.68 -7.67 10.43
C GLY A 567 17.29 -7.06 10.32
N PRO A 568 16.99 -6.36 9.20
CA PRO A 568 15.73 -5.65 9.00
C PRO A 568 14.47 -6.53 9.08
N PHE A 569 14.59 -7.85 8.92
CA PHE A 569 13.46 -8.78 8.97
C PHE A 569 12.57 -8.59 10.22
N VAL A 570 13.17 -8.39 11.39
CA VAL A 570 12.43 -8.35 12.67
C VAL A 570 11.55 -7.11 12.80
N SER A 571 11.91 -5.99 12.14
CA SER A 571 11.14 -4.74 12.19
C SER A 571 10.07 -4.61 11.08
N LEU A 572 9.95 -5.60 10.19
CA LEU A 572 8.92 -5.63 9.15
C LEU A 572 7.54 -6.02 9.69
N THR A 573 6.49 -5.66 8.95
CA THR A 573 5.12 -6.09 9.23
C THR A 573 4.96 -7.60 9.01
N ARG A 574 3.97 -8.17 9.70
CA ARG A 574 3.69 -9.60 9.70
C ARG A 574 3.53 -10.21 8.29
N ASP A 575 2.82 -9.52 7.39
CA ASP A 575 2.60 -9.99 6.02
C ASP A 575 3.91 -10.09 5.21
N ILE A 576 4.82 -9.13 5.40
CA ILE A 576 6.12 -9.12 4.73
C ILE A 576 7.07 -10.14 5.35
N GLN A 577 7.03 -10.32 6.68
CA GLN A 577 7.77 -11.37 7.36
C GLN A 577 7.36 -12.75 6.85
N GLU A 578 6.06 -13.02 6.77
CA GLU A 578 5.53 -14.30 6.26
C GLU A 578 5.98 -14.56 4.82
N LEU A 579 5.88 -13.54 3.95
CA LEU A 579 6.37 -13.63 2.57
C LEU A 579 7.86 -13.97 2.50
N SER A 580 8.69 -13.31 3.33
CA SER A 580 10.12 -13.59 3.40
C SER A 580 10.43 -15.02 3.85
N VAL A 581 9.69 -15.54 4.84
CA VAL A 581 9.86 -16.94 5.29
C VAL A 581 9.44 -17.90 4.17
N CYS A 582 8.36 -17.61 3.44
CA CYS A 582 7.94 -18.40 2.28
C CYS A 582 9.03 -18.50 1.19
N CYS A 583 9.82 -17.44 0.96
CA CYS A 583 10.94 -17.48 0.03
C CYS A 583 12.00 -18.54 0.41
N LEU A 584 12.22 -18.79 1.71
CA LEU A 584 13.19 -19.79 2.18
C LEU A 584 12.87 -21.20 1.69
N TYR A 585 11.59 -21.51 1.45
CA TYR A 585 11.19 -22.81 0.93
C TYR A 585 11.78 -23.09 -0.45
N TYR A 586 11.84 -22.07 -1.33
CA TYR A 586 12.19 -22.25 -2.75
C TYR A 586 13.69 -22.34 -3.03
N PHE A 587 14.55 -22.18 -2.02
CA PHE A 587 15.98 -22.43 -2.19
C PHE A 587 16.25 -23.91 -2.50
N PRO A 588 17.10 -24.23 -3.49
CA PRO A 588 17.47 -25.61 -3.78
C PRO A 588 18.08 -26.31 -2.56
N PHE A 589 18.94 -25.60 -1.82
CA PHE A 589 19.54 -26.09 -0.59
C PHE A 589 19.82 -24.94 0.39
N LEU A 590 19.45 -25.11 1.66
CA LEU A 590 19.71 -24.13 2.71
C LEU A 590 20.97 -24.49 3.50
N ASP A 591 21.98 -23.64 3.39
CA ASP A 591 23.26 -23.81 4.10
C ASP A 591 23.17 -23.44 5.58
N SER A 592 24.16 -23.90 6.35
CA SER A 592 24.28 -23.61 7.78
C SER A 592 24.22 -22.11 8.13
N PRO A 593 24.88 -21.17 7.41
CA PRO A 593 24.88 -19.75 7.78
C PRO A 593 23.50 -19.08 7.70
N ILE A 594 22.69 -19.39 6.68
CA ILE A 594 21.34 -18.81 6.56
C ILE A 594 20.42 -19.36 7.64
N ILE A 595 20.52 -20.67 7.93
CA ILE A 595 19.76 -21.32 9.01
C ILE A 595 20.13 -20.71 10.36
N GLN A 596 21.42 -20.51 10.65
CA GLN A 596 21.88 -19.85 11.88
C GLN A 596 21.34 -18.42 12.00
N SER A 597 21.34 -17.68 10.89
CA SER A 597 20.80 -16.32 10.85
C SER A 597 19.29 -16.29 11.17
N VAL A 598 18.51 -17.17 10.53
CA VAL A 598 17.07 -17.33 10.82
C VAL A 598 16.83 -17.83 12.25
N THR A 599 17.69 -18.72 12.76
CA THR A 599 17.64 -19.20 14.16
C THR A 599 17.78 -18.03 15.12
N SER A 600 18.70 -17.10 14.85
CA SER A 600 18.89 -15.93 15.71
C SER A 600 17.64 -15.05 15.75
N CYS A 601 16.93 -14.86 14.63
CA CYS A 601 15.66 -14.14 14.59
C CYS A 601 14.61 -14.78 15.50
N CYS A 602 14.55 -16.11 15.54
CA CYS A 602 13.63 -16.88 16.39
C CYS A 602 13.90 -16.69 17.89
N LEU A 603 15.12 -16.28 18.26
CA LEU A 603 15.52 -15.95 19.63
C LEU A 603 15.24 -14.50 20.01
N CYS A 604 14.75 -13.67 19.07
CA CYS A 604 14.42 -12.27 19.33
C CYS A 604 13.09 -12.15 20.09
N HIS A 605 13.03 -11.25 21.07
CA HIS A 605 11.84 -10.98 21.89
C HIS A 605 10.73 -10.25 21.12
N ASN A 606 11.06 -9.58 20.02
CA ASN A 606 10.11 -8.80 19.22
C ASN A 606 9.37 -9.63 18.17
N LEU A 607 9.77 -10.88 17.93
CA LEU A 607 9.14 -11.72 16.91
C LEU A 607 7.81 -12.30 17.43
N GLU A 608 6.74 -12.12 16.65
CA GLU A 608 5.44 -12.69 16.98
C GLU A 608 5.46 -14.23 16.95
N SER A 609 4.70 -14.86 17.85
CA SER A 609 4.62 -16.32 17.96
C SER A 609 4.14 -17.00 16.67
N VAL A 610 3.25 -16.36 15.90
CA VAL A 610 2.73 -16.89 14.64
C VAL A 610 3.84 -17.03 13.60
N ILE A 611 4.69 -16.01 13.46
CA ILE A 611 5.82 -16.03 12.53
C ILE A 611 6.88 -17.05 12.97
N LEU A 612 7.12 -17.16 14.28
CA LEU A 612 8.00 -18.19 14.83
C LEU A 612 7.54 -19.60 14.44
N PHE A 613 6.25 -19.94 14.62
CA PHE A 613 5.72 -21.23 14.18
C PHE A 613 5.81 -21.42 12.67
N ARG A 614 5.59 -20.35 11.89
CA ARG A 614 5.72 -20.40 10.43
C ARG A 614 7.15 -20.71 9.97
N ILE A 615 8.17 -20.15 10.64
CA ILE A 615 9.58 -20.46 10.39
C ILE A 615 9.86 -21.94 10.67
N ILE A 616 9.42 -22.45 11.83
CA ILE A 616 9.62 -23.86 12.22
C ILE A 616 8.95 -24.78 11.19
N GLU A 617 7.73 -24.47 10.74
CA GLU A 617 7.00 -25.23 9.73
C GLU A 617 7.71 -25.24 8.38
N ILE A 618 8.16 -24.09 7.89
CA ILE A 618 8.83 -23.98 6.59
C ILE A 618 10.19 -24.68 6.61
N LEU A 619 11.00 -24.52 7.66
CA LEU A 619 12.27 -25.22 7.77
C LEU A 619 12.08 -26.74 7.84
N HIS A 620 11.08 -27.23 8.59
CA HIS A 620 10.76 -28.66 8.62
C HIS A 620 10.26 -29.19 7.27
N SER A 621 9.45 -28.39 6.57
CA SER A 621 8.97 -28.73 5.22
C SER A 621 10.11 -28.76 4.19
N SER A 622 11.06 -27.82 4.27
CA SER A 622 12.27 -27.80 3.46
C SER A 622 13.18 -29.00 3.76
N TYR A 623 13.29 -29.41 5.03
CA TYR A 623 13.99 -30.65 5.39
C TYR A 623 13.32 -31.89 4.77
N LYS A 624 11.98 -32.01 4.87
CA LYS A 624 11.23 -33.11 4.23
C LYS A 624 11.42 -33.16 2.71
N ALA A 625 11.58 -32.00 2.08
CA ALA A 625 11.88 -31.88 0.66
C ALA A 625 13.35 -32.20 0.30
N GLY A 626 14.20 -32.56 1.28
CA GLY A 626 15.62 -32.88 1.07
C GLY A 626 16.53 -31.67 0.91
N ARG A 627 16.04 -30.45 1.23
CA ARG A 627 16.75 -29.18 1.00
C ARG A 627 17.60 -28.73 2.20
N ILE A 628 17.56 -29.46 3.31
CA ILE A 628 18.32 -29.17 4.53
C ILE A 628 19.03 -30.44 4.99
N GLN A 629 20.32 -30.34 5.31
CA GLN A 629 21.04 -31.43 5.99
C GLN A 629 20.47 -31.71 7.39
N ILE A 630 20.33 -32.98 7.75
CA ILE A 630 19.79 -33.40 9.06
C ILE A 630 20.52 -32.76 10.24
N ALA A 631 21.85 -32.60 10.15
CA ALA A 631 22.65 -31.96 11.19
C ALA A 631 22.26 -30.49 11.41
N ASN A 632 22.00 -29.73 10.34
CA ASN A 632 21.59 -28.32 10.44
C ASN A 632 20.15 -28.20 10.97
N HIS A 633 19.27 -29.10 10.56
CA HIS A 633 17.87 -29.13 11.03
C HIS A 633 17.80 -29.47 12.54
N ILE A 634 18.56 -30.46 12.98
CA ILE A 634 18.71 -30.80 14.40
C ILE A 634 19.31 -29.63 15.17
N SER A 635 20.39 -29.03 14.65
CA SER A 635 21.06 -27.89 15.27
C SER A 635 20.11 -26.70 15.48
N PHE A 636 19.24 -26.41 14.49
CA PHE A 636 18.19 -25.40 14.61
C PHE A 636 17.26 -25.68 15.80
N PHE A 637 16.68 -26.88 15.88
CA PHE A 637 15.75 -27.24 16.96
C PHE A 637 16.41 -27.23 18.34
N ILE A 638 17.61 -27.80 18.47
CA ILE A 638 18.32 -27.84 19.75
C ILE A 638 18.74 -26.42 20.17
N THR A 639 19.24 -25.59 19.26
CA THR A 639 19.60 -24.20 19.56
C THR A 639 18.38 -23.38 19.98
N LEU A 640 17.24 -23.57 19.29
CA LEU A 640 15.99 -22.93 19.65
C LEU A 640 15.55 -23.32 21.06
N LEU A 641 15.54 -24.61 21.40
CA LEU A 641 15.14 -25.06 22.74
C LEU A 641 16.14 -24.67 23.84
N ALA A 642 17.44 -24.67 23.55
CA ALA A 642 18.47 -24.37 24.54
C ALA A 642 18.60 -22.87 24.86
N ARG A 643 18.35 -21.98 23.89
CA ARG A 643 18.64 -20.54 24.00
C ARG A 643 17.41 -19.62 24.00
N TYR A 644 16.21 -20.14 23.79
CA TYR A 644 14.99 -19.32 23.81
C TYR A 644 14.77 -18.69 25.19
N LYS A 645 14.59 -17.37 25.23
CA LYS A 645 14.37 -16.62 26.47
C LYS A 645 12.91 -16.76 26.92
N VAL A 646 12.69 -17.46 28.03
CA VAL A 646 11.36 -17.67 28.61
C VAL A 646 11.09 -16.61 29.69
N TYR A 647 9.96 -15.92 29.57
CA TYR A 647 9.47 -14.95 30.54
C TYR A 647 8.29 -15.58 31.31
N PRO A 648 8.43 -15.78 32.63
CA PRO A 648 7.38 -16.40 33.43
C PRO A 648 6.10 -15.55 33.43
N GLU A 649 4.95 -16.22 33.52
CA GLU A 649 3.68 -15.54 33.82
C GLU A 649 3.85 -14.81 35.16
N LYS A 650 3.71 -13.47 35.15
CA LYS A 650 3.75 -12.65 36.36
C LYS A 650 2.87 -13.28 37.44
N SER A 651 3.47 -13.74 38.53
CA SER A 651 2.82 -13.71 39.83
C SER A 651 2.56 -12.24 40.15
N ALA A 652 1.40 -11.94 40.72
CA ALA A 652 1.05 -10.60 41.15
C ALA A 652 2.08 -10.13 42.19
N ASP A 653 3.10 -9.40 41.74
CA ASP A 653 4.05 -8.54 42.46
C ASP A 653 5.37 -8.59 41.69
N LEU A 654 5.54 -7.67 40.75
CA LEU A 654 6.78 -7.02 40.31
C LEU A 654 6.41 -6.11 39.11
N VAL A 655 6.43 -4.81 39.41
CA VAL A 655 6.18 -3.69 38.50
C VAL A 655 7.39 -3.56 37.55
N GLU A 656 7.16 -2.97 36.37
CA GLU A 656 8.13 -2.73 35.29
C GLU A 656 8.43 -3.91 34.34
N ASN A 657 7.42 -4.27 33.53
CA ASN A 657 7.57 -4.53 32.09
C ASN A 657 6.21 -4.90 31.49
N ASP A 658 5.84 -4.30 30.36
CA ASP A 658 4.58 -4.50 29.61
C ASP A 658 4.43 -5.90 28.95
N GLY A 659 5.24 -6.89 29.35
CA GLY A 659 5.43 -8.15 28.64
C GLY A 659 4.35 -9.21 28.90
N LYS A 660 3.64 -9.62 27.84
CA LYS A 660 2.88 -10.89 27.80
C LYS A 660 3.84 -12.06 28.08
N SER A 661 3.43 -13.02 28.92
CA SER A 661 4.22 -14.25 29.10
C SER A 661 4.30 -15.05 27.80
N ASN A 662 5.47 -15.60 27.50
CA ASN A 662 5.71 -16.50 26.37
C ASN A 662 5.84 -17.97 26.81
N PHE A 663 5.56 -18.30 28.07
CA PHE A 663 5.66 -19.67 28.60
C PHE A 663 4.77 -20.67 27.82
N GLY A 664 3.52 -20.28 27.54
CA GLY A 664 2.61 -21.09 26.72
C GLY A 664 3.12 -21.31 25.29
N THR A 665 3.75 -20.29 24.70
CA THR A 665 4.39 -20.36 23.38
C THR A 665 5.56 -21.35 23.42
N PHE A 666 6.47 -21.22 24.39
CA PHE A 666 7.64 -22.10 24.51
C PHE A 666 7.28 -23.58 24.75
N LYS A 667 6.25 -23.82 25.58
CA LYS A 667 5.67 -25.17 25.75
C LYS A 667 5.15 -25.74 24.42
N SER A 668 4.49 -24.90 23.62
CA SER A 668 3.97 -25.29 22.31
C SER A 668 5.10 -25.56 21.31
N ILE A 669 6.16 -24.74 21.30
CA ILE A 669 7.39 -24.98 20.52
C ILE A 669 7.99 -26.33 20.89
N THR A 670 8.14 -26.63 22.18
CA THR A 670 8.69 -27.91 22.67
C THR A 670 7.90 -29.10 22.12
N ASN A 671 6.57 -29.01 22.13
CA ASN A 671 5.72 -30.08 21.60
C ASN A 671 5.85 -30.24 20.08
N VAL A 672 5.89 -29.14 19.33
CA VAL A 672 6.07 -29.15 17.87
C VAL A 672 7.43 -29.75 17.51
N VAL A 673 8.51 -29.31 18.16
CA VAL A 673 9.87 -29.84 17.95
C VAL A 673 9.90 -31.34 18.24
N CYS A 674 9.34 -31.80 19.36
CA CYS A 674 9.24 -33.22 19.67
C CYS A 674 8.48 -34.00 18.58
N SER A 675 7.38 -33.45 18.06
CA SER A 675 6.59 -34.10 17.01
C SER A 675 7.36 -34.19 15.68
N PHE A 676 8.17 -33.18 15.35
CA PHE A 676 8.96 -33.13 14.13
C PHE A 676 10.21 -34.00 14.21
N LEU A 677 10.87 -34.08 15.37
CA LEU A 677 11.99 -34.98 15.60
C LEU A 677 11.60 -36.46 15.44
N LEU A 678 10.38 -36.84 15.84
CA LEU A 678 9.83 -38.19 15.63
C LEU A 678 9.54 -38.50 14.16
N GLN A 679 9.43 -37.49 13.30
CA GLN A 679 9.20 -37.66 11.87
C GLN A 679 10.49 -37.82 11.06
N LEU A 680 11.67 -37.70 11.70
CA LEU A 680 12.97 -37.75 11.00
C LEU A 680 13.38 -39.16 10.53
N GLY A 681 12.76 -40.22 11.08
CA GLY A 681 13.08 -41.60 10.72
C GLY A 681 13.03 -42.55 11.92
N ASP A 682 13.95 -43.51 11.96
CA ASP A 682 14.07 -44.46 13.07
C ASP A 682 14.44 -43.74 14.39
N GLU A 683 13.56 -43.87 15.39
CA GLU A 683 13.73 -43.27 16.71
C GLU A 683 15.07 -43.64 17.35
N HIS A 684 15.60 -44.84 17.11
CA HIS A 684 16.85 -45.30 17.69
C HIS A 684 18.06 -44.53 17.14
N ILE A 685 18.10 -44.32 15.82
CA ILE A 685 19.19 -43.59 15.15
C ILE A 685 19.13 -42.11 15.52
N VAL A 686 17.92 -41.54 15.50
CA VAL A 686 17.70 -40.14 15.89
C VAL A 686 18.10 -39.92 17.35
N PHE A 687 17.79 -40.87 18.24
CA PHE A 687 18.22 -40.85 19.63
C PHE A 687 19.75 -40.85 19.75
N GLN A 688 20.45 -41.76 19.08
CA GLN A 688 21.92 -41.84 19.12
C GLN A 688 22.61 -40.56 18.62
N MET A 689 22.06 -39.91 17.60
CA MET A 689 22.58 -38.64 17.11
C MET A 689 22.39 -37.49 18.10
N LEU A 690 21.24 -37.47 18.79
CA LEU A 690 20.84 -36.37 19.67
C LEU A 690 21.34 -36.51 21.10
N GLU A 691 21.53 -37.73 21.60
CA GLU A 691 21.87 -38.01 22.99
C GLU A 691 23.04 -37.15 23.46
N LYS A 692 24.20 -37.28 22.80
CA LYS A 692 25.40 -36.52 23.17
C LYS A 692 25.20 -35.01 23.08
N ILE A 693 24.54 -34.53 22.02
CA ILE A 693 24.29 -33.10 21.80
C ILE A 693 23.42 -32.52 22.91
N ILE A 694 22.36 -33.22 23.31
CA ILE A 694 21.45 -32.79 24.38
C ILE A 694 22.18 -32.78 25.72
N ILE A 695 22.94 -33.85 26.04
CA ILE A 695 23.71 -33.90 27.29
C ILE A 695 24.75 -32.77 27.35
N ASP A 696 25.49 -32.52 26.27
CA ASP A 696 26.47 -31.44 26.21
C ASP A 696 25.81 -30.07 26.43
N GLN A 697 24.61 -29.83 25.88
CA GLN A 697 23.84 -28.59 26.14
C GLN A 697 23.29 -28.49 27.56
N LEU A 698 22.88 -29.61 28.18
CA LEU A 698 22.43 -29.62 29.57
C LEU A 698 23.57 -29.25 30.52
N LEU A 699 24.79 -29.73 30.25
CA LEU A 699 25.98 -29.44 31.04
C LEU A 699 26.40 -27.96 30.99
N LEU A 700 25.93 -27.18 29.99
CA LEU A 700 26.09 -25.72 29.95
C LEU A 700 25.15 -24.97 30.92
N ASN A 701 24.29 -25.70 31.63
CA ASN A 701 23.32 -25.19 32.61
C ASN A 701 22.41 -24.06 32.09
N PRO A 702 21.58 -24.32 31.07
CA PRO A 702 20.61 -23.34 30.59
C PRO A 702 19.49 -23.11 31.62
N PRO A 703 18.61 -22.10 31.43
CA PRO A 703 17.51 -21.86 32.38
C PRO A 703 16.58 -23.07 32.57
N LEU A 704 15.87 -23.11 33.70
CA LEU A 704 15.03 -24.24 34.13
C LEU A 704 14.05 -24.72 33.05
N ASP A 705 13.43 -23.79 32.32
CA ASP A 705 12.50 -24.08 31.22
C ASP A 705 13.19 -24.80 30.06
N ASN A 706 14.37 -24.33 29.67
CA ASN A 706 15.16 -24.90 28.58
C ASN A 706 15.69 -26.29 28.96
N ILE A 707 16.14 -26.49 30.21
CA ILE A 707 16.50 -27.83 30.73
C ILE A 707 15.31 -28.78 30.60
N CYS A 708 14.12 -28.34 31.04
CA CYS A 708 12.91 -29.15 30.94
C CYS A 708 12.56 -29.53 29.50
N ALA A 709 12.66 -28.58 28.57
CA ALA A 709 12.39 -28.82 27.16
C ALA A 709 13.37 -29.85 26.55
N LEU A 710 14.67 -29.72 26.84
CA LEU A 710 15.70 -30.67 26.40
C LEU A 710 15.49 -32.08 26.99
N LEU A 711 15.17 -32.18 28.28
CA LEU A 711 14.83 -33.46 28.91
C LEU A 711 13.56 -34.08 28.32
N ARG A 712 12.57 -33.27 27.93
CA ARG A 712 11.35 -33.76 27.25
C ARG A 712 11.64 -34.34 25.88
N VAL A 713 12.54 -33.71 25.11
CA VAL A 713 13.01 -34.26 23.83
C VAL A 713 13.69 -35.61 24.05
N LEU A 714 14.60 -35.68 25.02
CA LEU A 714 15.32 -36.92 25.35
C LEU A 714 14.35 -38.04 25.73
N VAL A 715 13.39 -37.77 26.63
CA VAL A 715 12.36 -38.74 27.04
C VAL A 715 11.48 -39.17 25.89
N LYS A 716 11.14 -38.25 24.98
CA LYS A 716 10.23 -38.58 23.88
C LYS A 716 10.84 -39.53 22.87
N LEU A 717 12.16 -39.48 22.68
CA LEU A 717 12.93 -40.35 21.77
C LEU A 717 13.45 -41.63 22.44
N ASP A 718 13.57 -41.62 23.76
CA ASP A 718 14.00 -42.77 24.56
C ASP A 718 12.90 -43.83 24.70
N SER A 719 13.28 -45.10 24.89
CA SER A 719 12.40 -46.26 25.03
C SER A 719 12.44 -46.88 26.42
N GLU A 720 11.62 -47.91 26.66
CA GLU A 720 11.73 -48.76 27.85
C GLU A 720 12.16 -50.18 27.42
N PRO A 721 13.34 -50.69 27.83
CA PRO A 721 14.37 -50.06 28.69
C PRO A 721 15.08 -48.89 27.99
N THR A 722 15.76 -48.05 28.80
CA THR A 722 16.42 -46.83 28.31
C THR A 722 17.50 -47.14 27.27
N ARG A 723 17.65 -46.25 26.27
CA ARG A 723 18.71 -46.29 25.25
C ARG A 723 19.95 -45.48 25.63
N LEU A 724 19.94 -44.82 26.79
CA LEU A 724 21.05 -43.98 27.25
C LEU A 724 22.34 -44.78 27.39
N SER A 725 23.44 -44.23 26.87
CA SER A 725 24.78 -44.75 27.09
C SER A 725 25.20 -44.62 28.57
N GLU A 726 26.14 -45.46 29.01
CA GLU A 726 26.67 -45.41 30.38
C GLU A 726 27.24 -44.04 30.74
N GLN A 727 27.96 -43.40 29.81
CA GLN A 727 28.52 -42.06 30.05
C GLN A 727 27.43 -41.01 30.22
N SER A 728 26.38 -41.04 29.41
CA SER A 728 25.24 -40.13 29.55
C SER A 728 24.47 -40.39 30.85
N MET A 729 24.33 -41.64 31.29
CA MET A 729 23.75 -41.97 32.59
C MET A 729 24.59 -41.42 33.75
N ILE A 730 25.91 -41.47 33.67
CA ILE A 730 26.80 -40.88 34.69
C ILE A 730 26.66 -39.36 34.71
N ASN A 731 26.67 -38.71 33.54
CA ASN A 731 26.54 -37.25 33.41
C ASN A 731 25.16 -36.76 33.88
N LEU A 732 24.07 -37.46 33.51
CA LEU A 732 22.73 -37.15 34.01
C LEU A 732 22.61 -37.44 35.51
N GLY A 733 23.24 -38.50 36.01
CA GLY A 733 23.23 -38.86 37.42
C GLY A 733 23.87 -37.80 38.32
N SER A 734 24.89 -37.09 37.81
CA SER A 734 25.50 -35.95 38.50
C SER A 734 24.73 -34.64 38.34
N PHE A 735 24.05 -34.45 37.19
CA PHE A 735 23.32 -33.22 36.85
C PHE A 735 21.91 -33.14 37.45
N LEU A 736 21.10 -34.19 37.32
CA LEU A 736 19.68 -34.21 37.70
C LEU A 736 19.40 -33.87 39.18
N PRO A 737 20.24 -34.24 40.17
CA PRO A 737 20.02 -33.81 41.56
C PRO A 737 19.90 -32.29 41.71
N GLY A 738 20.76 -31.52 41.04
CA GLY A 738 20.75 -30.06 41.08
C GLY A 738 19.52 -29.45 40.42
N TYR A 739 19.17 -29.97 39.23
CA TYR A 739 17.93 -29.58 38.54
C TYR A 739 16.68 -29.82 39.40
N LEU A 740 16.59 -30.99 40.06
CA LEU A 740 15.45 -31.33 40.91
C LEU A 740 15.36 -30.44 42.15
N THR A 741 16.49 -30.10 42.77
CA THR A 741 16.50 -29.17 43.91
C THR A 741 16.09 -27.77 43.48
N ASP A 742 16.49 -27.33 42.29
CA ASP A 742 16.14 -26.00 41.76
C ASP A 742 14.64 -25.87 41.47
N ILE A 743 13.96 -26.93 41.01
CA ILE A 743 12.50 -26.93 40.84
C ILE A 743 11.79 -26.60 42.15
N VAL A 744 12.23 -27.24 43.24
CA VAL A 744 11.59 -27.10 44.56
C VAL A 744 11.91 -25.76 45.20
N SER A 745 13.13 -25.21 45.01
CA SER A 745 13.48 -23.89 45.52
C SER A 745 12.83 -22.73 44.76
N CYS A 746 12.63 -22.87 43.45
CA CYS A 746 12.06 -21.82 42.60
C CYS A 746 10.53 -21.78 42.60
N ILE A 747 9.85 -22.83 43.08
CA ILE A 747 8.37 -22.91 43.15
C ILE A 747 7.96 -23.22 44.60
N PRO A 748 7.94 -22.21 45.50
CA PRO A 748 7.50 -22.41 46.87
C PRO A 748 6.01 -22.77 46.95
N GLU A 749 5.64 -23.60 47.93
CA GLU A 749 4.25 -23.88 48.28
C GLU A 749 3.62 -22.64 48.95
N ASP A 750 3.02 -21.76 48.15
CA ASP A 750 2.23 -20.64 48.68
C ASP A 750 0.97 -21.15 49.40
N LYS A 751 0.70 -20.52 50.56
CA LYS A 751 -0.35 -20.92 51.52
C LYS A 751 -1.80 -20.69 51.05
N THR A 752 -2.03 -20.20 49.82
CA THR A 752 -3.36 -19.91 49.28
C THR A 752 -3.82 -20.99 48.29
N GLN A 753 -4.97 -21.62 48.54
CA GLN A 753 -5.46 -22.83 47.82
C GLN A 753 -5.47 -22.70 46.28
N SER A 754 -5.70 -21.52 45.72
CA SER A 754 -5.71 -21.28 44.26
C SER A 754 -4.30 -21.18 43.66
N ALA A 755 -3.36 -20.53 44.34
CA ALA A 755 -1.95 -20.49 43.95
C ALA A 755 -1.30 -21.88 44.07
N THR A 756 -1.70 -22.67 45.07
CA THR A 756 -1.23 -24.05 45.28
C THR A 756 -1.55 -24.98 44.10
N MET A 757 -2.68 -24.78 43.40
CA MET A 757 -3.04 -25.61 42.24
C MET A 757 -2.21 -25.28 41.00
N VAL A 758 -1.89 -24.00 40.78
CA VAL A 758 -1.05 -23.55 39.65
C VAL A 758 0.40 -23.93 39.89
N SER A 759 0.93 -23.72 41.10
CA SER A 759 2.28 -24.13 41.48
C SER A 759 2.44 -25.65 41.36
N ARG A 760 1.47 -26.44 41.83
CA ARG A 760 1.51 -27.92 41.71
C ARG A 760 1.49 -28.41 40.26
N LYS A 761 0.69 -27.79 39.38
CA LYS A 761 0.71 -28.10 37.93
C LYS A 761 2.05 -27.75 37.29
N ARG A 762 2.66 -26.64 37.70
CA ARG A 762 3.97 -26.17 37.20
C ARG A 762 5.11 -27.07 37.69
N THR A 763 5.15 -27.41 38.97
CA THR A 763 6.09 -28.37 39.56
C THR A 763 5.97 -29.74 38.90
N HIS A 764 4.74 -30.23 38.68
CA HIS A 764 4.52 -31.48 37.95
C HIS A 764 5.04 -31.42 36.51
N TYR A 765 4.89 -30.28 35.82
CA TYR A 765 5.43 -30.10 34.47
C TYR A 765 6.95 -30.26 34.43
N TYR A 766 7.70 -29.71 35.40
CA TYR A 766 9.15 -29.83 35.44
C TYR A 766 9.65 -31.20 35.91
N LEU A 767 8.91 -31.87 36.81
CA LEU A 767 9.26 -33.21 37.31
C LEU A 767 9.02 -34.32 36.30
N LEU A 768 7.96 -34.22 35.49
CA LEU A 768 7.49 -35.29 34.62
C LEU A 768 8.59 -35.95 33.76
N PRO A 769 9.52 -35.22 33.11
CA PRO A 769 10.58 -35.85 32.32
C PRO A 769 11.50 -36.73 33.17
N CYS A 770 11.91 -36.25 34.35
CA CYS A 770 12.73 -37.03 35.28
C CYS A 770 12.02 -38.30 35.75
N MET A 771 10.71 -38.21 36.00
CA MET A 771 9.89 -39.34 36.40
C MET A 771 9.89 -40.46 35.33
N PHE A 772 9.78 -40.09 34.06
CA PHE A 772 9.88 -41.06 32.95
C PHE A 772 11.28 -41.68 32.84
N ILE A 773 12.34 -40.87 32.98
CA ILE A 773 13.73 -41.35 32.92
C ILE A 773 14.01 -42.36 34.05
N PHE A 774 13.57 -42.06 35.28
CA PHE A 774 13.75 -42.94 36.43
C PHE A 774 12.95 -44.25 36.32
N HIS A 775 11.75 -44.19 35.74
CA HIS A 775 10.98 -45.39 35.44
C HIS A 775 11.73 -46.34 34.49
N ARG A 776 12.38 -45.78 33.46
CA ARG A 776 13.08 -46.51 32.40
C ARG A 776 14.49 -46.98 32.79
N SER A 777 15.13 -46.35 33.78
CA SER A 777 16.48 -46.69 34.24
C SER A 777 16.62 -46.68 35.76
N HIS A 778 16.64 -47.88 36.36
CA HIS A 778 16.91 -48.06 37.79
C HIS A 778 18.35 -47.67 38.16
N THR A 779 19.32 -47.90 37.26
CA THR A 779 20.72 -47.54 37.46
C THR A 779 20.89 -46.02 37.60
N LEU A 780 20.21 -45.24 36.75
CA LEU A 780 20.24 -43.80 36.83
C LEU A 780 19.57 -43.27 38.10
N LEU A 781 18.42 -43.83 38.50
CA LEU A 781 17.77 -43.51 39.77
C LEU A 781 18.73 -43.75 40.95
N LYS A 782 19.44 -44.88 40.96
CA LYS A 782 20.44 -45.22 41.98
C LYS A 782 21.59 -44.19 42.03
N LEU A 783 22.10 -43.76 40.87
CA LEU A 783 23.16 -42.74 40.78
C LEU A 783 22.70 -41.38 41.33
N VAL A 784 21.48 -40.95 40.96
CA VAL A 784 20.88 -39.70 41.46
C VAL A 784 20.72 -39.72 42.97
N LEU A 785 20.20 -40.83 43.53
CA LEU A 785 20.05 -40.98 44.99
C LEU A 785 21.39 -40.98 45.72
N LYS A 786 22.41 -41.66 45.18
CA LYS A 786 23.76 -41.63 45.76
C LYS A 786 24.36 -40.22 45.76
N LYS A 787 24.18 -39.46 44.67
CA LYS A 787 24.66 -38.08 44.58
C LYS A 787 23.88 -37.14 45.51
N MET A 788 22.56 -37.27 45.61
CA MET A 788 21.77 -36.56 46.64
C MET A 788 22.28 -36.85 48.05
N GLY A 789 22.63 -38.11 48.35
CA GLY A 789 23.24 -38.49 49.62
C GLY A 789 24.66 -37.96 49.83
N SER A 790 25.40 -37.56 48.80
CA SER A 790 26.68 -36.85 48.98
C SER A 790 26.47 -35.36 49.25
N LEU A 791 25.50 -34.74 48.56
CA LEU A 791 25.15 -33.31 48.69
C LEU A 791 24.67 -32.92 50.10
N VAL A 792 24.21 -33.89 50.88
CA VAL A 792 23.84 -33.73 52.29
C VAL A 792 25.07 -33.32 53.15
N ASN A 793 26.26 -33.85 52.85
CA ASN A 793 27.47 -33.66 53.67
C ASN A 793 28.42 -32.55 53.19
N GLU A 794 28.24 -32.00 51.98
CA GLU A 794 29.18 -31.04 51.37
C GLU A 794 29.05 -29.62 51.98
N GLU A 795 30.10 -29.14 52.66
CA GLU A 795 30.28 -27.72 53.02
C GLU A 795 30.37 -26.86 51.74
N SER A 796 29.71 -25.71 51.72
CA SER A 796 29.73 -24.74 50.61
C SER A 796 31.11 -24.11 50.32
N SER A 797 32.17 -24.53 51.02
CA SER A 797 33.52 -23.96 50.99
C SER A 797 34.52 -24.72 50.10
N SER A 798 34.18 -25.90 49.54
CA SER A 798 35.09 -26.63 48.64
C SER A 798 34.78 -26.39 47.17
N GLY A 799 35.64 -25.61 46.50
CA GLY A 799 35.53 -25.20 45.10
C GLY A 799 35.72 -26.33 44.09
N SER A 800 34.78 -27.26 44.02
CA SER A 800 34.65 -28.20 42.89
C SER A 800 33.36 -27.91 42.12
N ASN A 801 33.51 -27.39 40.90
CA ASN A 801 32.47 -27.06 39.91
C ASN A 801 31.11 -26.62 40.48
N GLN A 802 31.06 -25.36 40.94
CA GLN A 802 29.83 -24.64 41.28
C GLN A 802 28.92 -24.50 40.05
N LEU A 803 28.02 -25.45 39.80
CA LEU A 803 26.90 -25.28 38.87
C LEU A 803 25.55 -25.05 39.58
N TRP A 804 25.44 -25.38 40.87
CA TRP A 804 24.16 -25.50 41.57
C TRP A 804 24.16 -24.81 42.93
N THR A 805 24.08 -23.48 42.96
CA THR A 805 23.84 -22.68 44.17
C THR A 805 23.69 -21.19 43.81
N GLN A 806 22.59 -20.77 43.18
CA GLN A 806 22.24 -19.33 43.18
C GLN A 806 21.28 -18.95 44.31
N TYR A 807 20.54 -19.91 44.89
CA TYR A 807 19.46 -19.62 45.86
C TYR A 807 19.51 -20.41 47.18
N LEU A 808 20.46 -21.34 47.38
CA LEU A 808 20.50 -22.23 48.55
C LEU A 808 21.80 -22.03 49.35
N THR A 809 21.76 -21.15 50.35
CA THR A 809 22.93 -20.74 51.15
C THR A 809 23.08 -21.44 52.51
N GLY A 810 22.30 -22.49 52.81
CA GLY A 810 22.39 -23.20 54.10
C GLY A 810 22.08 -24.69 54.05
N TYR A 811 22.61 -25.46 55.02
CA TYR A 811 22.36 -26.91 55.17
C TYR A 811 20.87 -27.23 55.27
N SER A 812 20.14 -26.41 56.03
CA SER A 812 18.72 -26.61 56.31
C SER A 812 17.85 -26.52 55.05
N SER A 813 18.09 -25.53 54.18
CA SER A 813 17.32 -25.35 52.95
C SER A 813 17.67 -26.40 51.89
N ARG A 814 18.94 -26.81 51.80
CA ARG A 814 19.36 -27.90 50.89
C ARG A 814 18.77 -29.25 51.30
N ILE A 815 18.79 -29.58 52.59
CA ILE A 815 18.21 -30.84 53.12
C ILE A 815 16.69 -30.84 52.94
N ASP A 816 16.00 -29.74 53.23
CA ASP A 816 14.56 -29.64 53.02
C ASP A 816 14.17 -29.74 51.53
N ALA A 817 14.98 -29.16 50.63
CA ALA A 817 14.80 -29.31 49.18
C ALA A 817 14.98 -30.77 48.73
N ILE A 818 16.05 -31.45 49.17
CA ILE A 818 16.30 -32.87 48.86
C ILE A 818 15.16 -33.75 49.38
N VAL A 819 14.72 -33.54 50.63
CA VAL A 819 13.60 -34.29 51.21
C VAL A 819 12.31 -34.01 50.44
N SER A 820 12.03 -32.77 50.08
CA SER A 820 10.83 -32.40 49.33
C SER A 820 10.82 -32.99 47.91
N VAL A 821 11.97 -33.03 47.22
CA VAL A 821 12.13 -33.76 45.94
C VAL A 821 11.82 -35.25 46.14
N LEU A 822 12.41 -35.89 47.15
CA LEU A 822 12.16 -37.30 47.42
C LEU A 822 10.67 -37.56 47.69
N LEU A 823 10.01 -36.71 48.47
CA LEU A 823 8.56 -36.81 48.72
C LEU A 823 7.73 -36.69 47.45
N LEU A 824 8.10 -35.78 46.53
CA LEU A 824 7.44 -35.62 45.24
C LEU A 824 7.64 -36.84 44.33
N ILE A 825 8.85 -37.41 44.33
CA ILE A 825 9.15 -38.65 43.61
C ILE A 825 8.38 -39.85 44.21
N PHE A 826 8.28 -39.93 45.55
CA PHE A 826 7.53 -40.96 46.26
C PHE A 826 6.01 -40.88 46.03
N ALA A 827 5.47 -39.71 45.69
CA ALA A 827 4.05 -39.53 45.43
C ALA A 827 3.58 -40.22 44.12
N ASP A 828 4.50 -40.57 43.21
CA ASP A 828 4.17 -41.23 41.94
C ASP A 828 4.19 -42.76 42.08
N ILE A 829 3.02 -43.36 41.87
CA ILE A 829 2.77 -44.80 42.02
C ILE A 829 3.66 -45.64 41.10
N LYS A 830 4.00 -45.15 39.89
CA LYS A 830 4.80 -45.93 38.92
C LYS A 830 6.26 -46.04 39.35
N ILE A 831 6.79 -45.06 40.06
CA ILE A 831 8.19 -45.05 40.50
C ILE A 831 8.37 -45.76 41.83
N GLN A 832 7.31 -45.86 42.66
CA GLN A 832 7.35 -46.58 43.95
C GLN A 832 7.92 -48.01 43.81
N GLN A 833 7.54 -48.73 42.75
CA GLN A 833 8.06 -50.08 42.48
C GLN A 833 9.58 -50.10 42.18
N LYS A 834 10.12 -49.07 41.53
CA LYS A 834 11.56 -48.94 41.25
C LYS A 834 12.33 -48.39 42.46
N LEU A 835 11.73 -47.51 43.25
CA LEU A 835 12.31 -46.99 44.51
C LEU A 835 12.54 -48.09 45.55
N LEU A 836 11.71 -49.14 45.55
CA LEU A 836 11.91 -50.34 46.38
C LEU A 836 13.26 -51.03 46.08
N LEU A 837 13.75 -50.96 44.84
CA LEU A 837 15.05 -51.50 44.44
C LEU A 837 16.24 -50.61 44.88
N CYS A 838 15.98 -49.39 45.35
CA CYS A 838 16.98 -48.41 45.82
C CYS A 838 16.82 -48.10 47.33
N LYS A 839 16.29 -49.04 48.10
CA LYS A 839 16.02 -48.89 49.54
C LYS A 839 17.28 -48.56 50.34
N GLU A 840 18.42 -49.17 49.99
CA GLU A 840 19.70 -48.96 50.66
C GLU A 840 20.17 -47.50 50.52
N GLU A 841 20.06 -46.92 49.32
CA GLU A 841 20.43 -45.52 49.08
C GLU A 841 19.54 -44.55 49.86
N ILE A 842 18.24 -44.81 49.94
CA ILE A 842 17.29 -43.99 50.72
C ILE A 842 17.62 -44.07 52.22
N GLN A 843 17.96 -45.26 52.73
CA GLN A 843 18.40 -45.43 54.11
C GLN A 843 19.72 -44.69 54.38
N GLN A 844 20.69 -44.75 53.47
CA GLN A 844 21.94 -44.00 53.57
C GLN A 844 21.71 -42.48 53.60
N ILE A 845 20.79 -41.94 52.80
CA ILE A 845 20.42 -40.50 52.86
C ILE A 845 19.84 -40.18 54.23
N SER A 846 18.90 -41.00 54.72
CA SER A 846 18.27 -40.82 56.03
C SER A 846 19.28 -40.89 57.19
N GLU A 847 20.24 -41.82 57.15
CA GLU A 847 21.30 -41.96 58.14
C GLU A 847 22.25 -40.76 58.13
N LYS A 848 22.63 -40.27 56.95
CA LYS A 848 23.48 -39.07 56.83
C LYS A 848 22.80 -37.80 57.35
N ILE A 849 21.50 -37.62 57.08
CA ILE A 849 20.72 -36.51 57.65
C ILE A 849 20.70 -36.59 59.18
N LEU A 850 20.53 -37.80 59.74
CA LEU A 850 20.56 -38.02 61.20
C LEU A 850 21.95 -37.75 61.80
N GLN A 851 23.02 -38.17 61.11
CA GLN A 851 24.40 -37.91 61.53
C GLN A 851 24.73 -36.42 61.55
N LEU A 852 24.29 -35.65 60.55
CA LEU A 852 24.44 -34.19 60.54
C LEU A 852 23.64 -33.50 61.65
N GLN A 853 22.45 -34.01 61.97
CA GLN A 853 21.63 -33.50 63.07
C GLN A 853 22.32 -33.70 64.44
N LEU A 854 23.00 -34.84 64.62
CA LEU A 854 23.65 -35.24 65.86
C LEU A 854 25.10 -34.71 65.98
N SER A 855 25.66 -34.18 64.89
CA SER A 855 27.02 -33.64 64.88
C SER A 855 27.12 -32.34 65.66
N GLU A 856 27.92 -32.34 66.72
CA GLU A 856 28.26 -31.13 67.50
C GLU A 856 29.34 -30.27 66.81
N VAL A 857 29.94 -30.77 65.73
CA VAL A 857 31.10 -30.16 65.05
C VAL A 857 30.70 -29.03 64.09
N ILE A 858 29.43 -28.97 63.66
CA ILE A 858 28.93 -28.01 62.66
C ILE A 858 28.17 -26.87 63.37
N ASN A 859 28.58 -25.63 63.10
CA ASN A 859 28.03 -24.42 63.71
C ASN A 859 26.65 -24.06 63.11
N MET A 860 25.62 -24.84 63.42
CA MET A 860 24.22 -24.63 62.97
C MET A 860 23.37 -23.93 64.03
N THR A 861 22.51 -23.01 63.61
CA THR A 861 21.51 -22.37 64.49
C THR A 861 20.46 -23.36 64.98
N MET A 862 19.83 -23.10 66.14
CA MET A 862 18.74 -23.94 66.67
C MET A 862 17.56 -24.05 65.69
N GLU A 863 17.27 -23.00 64.93
CA GLU A 863 16.20 -22.99 63.92
C GLU A 863 16.53 -23.91 62.73
N GLU A 864 17.78 -23.95 62.27
CA GLU A 864 18.24 -24.86 61.23
C GLU A 864 18.19 -26.32 61.67
N ARG A 865 18.62 -26.62 62.91
CA ARG A 865 18.51 -27.97 63.49
C ARG A 865 17.05 -28.44 63.56
N TYR A 866 16.13 -27.54 63.94
CA TYR A 866 14.70 -27.86 63.98
C TYR A 866 14.13 -28.14 62.58
N LYS A 867 14.45 -27.32 61.57
CA LYS A 867 14.03 -27.55 60.17
C LYS A 867 14.60 -28.84 59.57
N ILE A 868 15.85 -29.17 59.87
CA ILE A 868 16.47 -30.45 59.48
C ILE A 868 15.74 -31.62 60.15
N ARG A 869 15.36 -31.47 61.43
CA ARG A 869 14.58 -32.49 62.14
C ARG A 869 13.21 -32.70 61.52
N CYS A 870 12.48 -31.64 61.22
CA CYS A 870 11.19 -31.72 60.52
C CYS A 870 11.31 -32.42 59.16
N SER A 871 12.39 -32.14 58.41
CA SER A 871 12.67 -32.78 57.13
C SER A 871 12.95 -34.28 57.29
N TYR A 872 13.75 -34.65 58.30
CA TYR A 872 14.02 -36.05 58.65
C TYR A 872 12.73 -36.81 59.03
N ASP A 873 11.88 -36.22 59.88
CA ASP A 873 10.64 -36.85 60.33
C ASP A 873 9.63 -37.01 59.18
N ARG A 874 9.56 -36.05 58.24
CA ARG A 874 8.79 -36.16 56.98
C ARG A 874 9.29 -37.32 56.11
N LEU A 875 10.60 -37.43 55.89
CA LEU A 875 11.21 -38.51 55.11
C LEU A 875 10.97 -39.88 55.76
N LYS A 876 11.11 -39.98 57.08
CA LYS A 876 10.89 -41.21 57.87
C LYS A 876 9.45 -41.70 57.78
N SER A 877 8.47 -40.78 57.85
CA SER A 877 7.04 -41.10 57.72
C SER A 877 6.68 -41.64 56.33
N CYS A 878 7.30 -41.13 55.26
CA CYS A 878 7.09 -41.66 53.92
C CYS A 878 7.83 -42.98 53.66
N SER A 879 9.07 -43.11 54.13
CA SER A 879 9.84 -44.34 54.04
C SER A 879 9.17 -45.51 54.78
N SER A 880 8.60 -45.26 55.96
CA SER A 880 7.86 -46.28 56.73
C SER A 880 6.56 -46.70 56.03
N LYS A 881 5.83 -45.77 55.38
CA LYS A 881 4.66 -46.10 54.56
C LYS A 881 5.00 -46.93 53.33
N LEU A 882 6.13 -46.65 52.68
CA LEU A 882 6.62 -47.42 51.53
C LEU A 882 6.99 -48.86 51.93
N LEU A 883 7.56 -49.03 53.13
CA LEU A 883 7.91 -50.33 53.72
C LEU A 883 6.71 -51.09 54.29
N ALA A 884 5.66 -50.38 54.72
CA ALA A 884 4.42 -50.96 55.22
C ALA A 884 3.48 -51.46 54.09
N GLY A 885 3.59 -50.92 52.88
CA GLY A 885 2.87 -51.38 51.68
C GLY A 885 3.32 -52.75 51.14
N ILE A 886 4.18 -53.47 51.88
CA ILE A 886 4.66 -54.83 51.59
C ILE A 886 3.89 -55.87 52.46
N ARG A 887 2.69 -55.54 52.94
CA ARG A 887 1.80 -56.51 53.57
C ARG A 887 0.49 -56.66 52.81
#